data_AF-A0A6S7GB64-F1
#
_entry.id   AF-A0A6S7GB64-F1
#
_cell.length_a   1.000
_cell.length_b   1.000
_cell.length_c   1.000
_cell.angle_alpha   90.00
_cell.angle_beta   90.00
_cell.angle_gamma   90.00
#
_symmetry.space_group_name_H-M   'P 1'
#
loop_
_entity.id
_entity.type
_entity.pdbx_description
1 polymer ?
#
loop_
_entity_poly.entity_id
_entity_poly.type
_entity_poly.pdbx_seq_one_letter_code
_entity_poly.pdbx_strand_id
1 'polypeptide(L)'
;MVNTKKMLESSLQHLCDGVESFIQRSAGLCINSSESQWSMLFKSDDVFEIGKYNNPNRDCKIFTRIKVHADMNWSIILGDRLLDSKNLHDIGIQTNKILCVDDIAHLMSIADNLRLCTGVTCTSYEDLPKLTKDINGNVAGKYEENAVISPNGVIHSSCRRSISCTGVLRQGTFASVCPSCSKLRKHLSSQLSKLNKNNQQATTTSMSNSSSKVNKRFLTNEQLHEREDDQKRRRKNAEKREIYWRAKAVEEKRMRKIAEQDNRDLLIMFETVNKEENTSFPDNPEMAMFWEMQKDVISKSNNKGQIRWHPLVIKTCLAIWHRSKNAYRVLEESGFIKLPSKRLLQYHKSKIKQRPGTNKEMLSLMHQMAHDSKLPPAGYCGTILFDEMSIQVQSTCCLVDSKYERRHSDLQLCNNGLIDMNVIITLGFFEGEDRTEIASHILQFMFVGSTGFKFPCCYFPTVEVDPVTLYHTFWDVVFDLHEYGFEVVLCVCDGAEANRSFIKYHFEEDAVKDNFTTTNFYTGEPMIFMVDPSHNFKKLRNNLMKSTTGKSPRNFQLCGYNILWSHLKDAFIYDVENNPIATFKFLTPDHFEPNSAGKMRNYLADDVLGKRMLEVLQNYKRHLEKDERRPVTFLDKTIQFIQTTSTLLKNFKAKAPYRSLEDPRLFENESCMEWIITWEDDVKSLSQLKPVERNKRFLSLKTKFDVMSMILGFKSYCKTLFSKFPGSQAHVLLSNQDPLENFFGEQRAQNGQADNPTILQTGIS
;
A
#
# COMPACT_ATOMS: atom_id res chain seq x y z
N MET A 1 -69.29 -43.46 -8.57
CA MET A 1 -67.87 -43.78 -8.86
C MET A 1 -67.70 -44.85 -9.96
N VAL A 2 -68.53 -45.89 -10.05
CA VAL A 2 -68.41 -46.94 -11.08
C VAL A 2 -68.67 -46.45 -12.52
N ASN A 3 -69.60 -45.50 -12.72
CA ASN A 3 -69.87 -44.92 -14.06
C ASN A 3 -68.76 -43.97 -14.56
N THR A 4 -68.08 -43.28 -13.65
CA THR A 4 -66.99 -42.34 -14.00
C THR A 4 -65.74 -43.10 -14.44
N LYS A 5 -65.46 -44.26 -13.82
CA LYS A 5 -64.33 -45.13 -14.18
C LYS A 5 -64.52 -45.74 -15.58
N LYS A 6 -65.69 -46.30 -15.88
CA LYS A 6 -66.01 -46.85 -17.20
C LYS A 6 -65.96 -45.81 -18.34
N MET A 7 -66.37 -44.56 -18.09
CA MET A 7 -66.24 -43.49 -19.09
C MET A 7 -64.78 -43.12 -19.38
N LEU A 8 -63.93 -43.09 -18.36
CA LEU A 8 -62.50 -42.80 -18.51
C LEU A 8 -61.76 -43.95 -19.21
N GLU A 9 -62.05 -45.20 -18.84
CA GLU A 9 -61.53 -46.41 -19.52
C GLU A 9 -61.93 -46.42 -21.01
N SER A 10 -63.18 -46.10 -21.34
CA SER A 10 -63.64 -45.97 -22.74
C SER A 10 -62.95 -44.83 -23.50
N SER A 11 -62.60 -43.73 -22.83
CA SER A 11 -61.91 -42.59 -23.44
C SER A 11 -60.43 -42.89 -23.68
N LEU A 12 -59.78 -43.60 -22.75
CA LEU A 12 -58.38 -44.05 -22.89
C LEU A 12 -58.25 -45.05 -24.04
N GLN A 13 -59.20 -45.97 -24.16
CA GLN A 13 -59.21 -46.96 -25.24
C GLN A 13 -59.36 -46.29 -26.62
N HIS A 14 -60.29 -45.34 -26.76
CA HIS A 14 -60.47 -44.59 -28.01
C HIS A 14 -59.22 -43.76 -28.38
N LEU A 15 -58.56 -43.16 -27.38
CA LEU A 15 -57.30 -42.44 -27.56
C LEU A 15 -56.17 -43.39 -27.97
N CYS A 16 -56.06 -44.55 -27.32
CA CYS A 16 -55.07 -45.58 -27.65
C CYS A 16 -55.23 -46.08 -29.09
N ASP A 17 -56.46 -46.36 -29.52
CA ASP A 17 -56.75 -46.85 -30.88
C ASP A 17 -56.44 -45.76 -31.93
N GLY A 18 -56.68 -44.49 -31.59
CA GLY A 18 -56.30 -43.33 -32.40
C GLY A 18 -54.78 -43.15 -32.54
N VAL A 19 -54.04 -43.33 -31.45
CA VAL A 19 -52.56 -43.28 -31.43
C VAL A 19 -51.95 -44.45 -32.20
N GLU A 20 -52.49 -45.65 -32.03
CA GLU A 20 -52.04 -46.84 -32.75
C GLU A 20 -52.25 -46.68 -34.27
N SER A 21 -53.41 -46.13 -34.67
CA SER A 21 -53.69 -45.76 -36.06
C SER A 21 -52.78 -44.64 -36.59
N PHE A 22 -52.41 -43.67 -35.74
CA PHE A 22 -51.49 -42.58 -36.10
C PHE A 22 -50.06 -43.10 -36.32
N ILE A 23 -49.58 -43.99 -35.45
CA ILE A 23 -48.28 -44.64 -35.57
C ILE A 23 -48.21 -45.49 -36.85
N GLN A 24 -49.24 -46.30 -37.12
CA GLN A 24 -49.31 -47.14 -38.33
C GLN A 24 -49.35 -46.31 -39.62
N ARG A 25 -50.10 -45.20 -39.65
CA ARG A 25 -50.12 -44.27 -40.81
C ARG A 25 -48.79 -43.57 -41.03
N SER A 26 -48.13 -43.16 -39.96
CA SER A 26 -46.82 -42.49 -40.02
C SER A 26 -45.71 -43.44 -40.50
N ALA A 27 -45.79 -44.72 -40.16
CA ALA A 27 -44.87 -45.76 -40.64
C ALA A 27 -45.02 -46.05 -42.15
N GLY A 28 -46.24 -45.93 -42.71
CA GLY A 28 -46.52 -46.18 -44.13
C GLY A 28 -46.06 -45.09 -45.10
N LEU A 29 -45.70 -43.90 -44.63
CA LEU A 29 -45.27 -42.74 -45.44
C LEU A 29 -43.74 -42.58 -45.56
N CYS A 30 -42.94 -43.34 -44.79
CA CYS A 30 -41.48 -43.24 -44.78
C CYS A 30 -40.84 -44.37 -45.61
N ILE A 31 -40.67 -44.15 -46.93
CA ILE A 31 -40.09 -45.17 -47.84
C ILE A 31 -38.55 -45.14 -47.87
N ASN A 32 -37.87 -44.19 -47.23
CA ASN A 32 -36.39 -44.24 -47.15
C ASN A 32 -35.82 -43.59 -45.88
N SER A 33 -34.81 -44.25 -45.34
CA SER A 33 -33.84 -43.84 -44.29
C SER A 33 -34.24 -44.10 -42.82
N SER A 34 -33.47 -45.02 -42.20
CA SER A 34 -32.80 -44.96 -40.88
C SER A 34 -33.31 -44.07 -39.72
N GLU A 35 -34.57 -43.67 -39.69
CA GLU A 35 -35.16 -42.92 -38.59
C GLU A 35 -35.98 -43.84 -37.67
N SER A 36 -35.54 -43.90 -36.42
CA SER A 36 -36.16 -44.56 -35.26
C SER A 36 -37.68 -44.41 -35.21
N GLN A 37 -38.40 -45.54 -35.32
CA GLN A 37 -39.86 -45.58 -35.30
C GLN A 37 -40.41 -45.74 -33.87
N TRP A 38 -41.49 -45.02 -33.57
CA TRP A 38 -42.28 -45.21 -32.36
C TRP A 38 -43.16 -46.45 -32.50
N SER A 39 -43.28 -47.24 -31.44
CA SER A 39 -44.13 -48.45 -31.41
C SER A 39 -44.96 -48.49 -30.12
N MET A 40 -46.15 -49.06 -30.20
CA MET A 40 -46.92 -49.42 -29.00
C MET A 40 -46.18 -50.55 -28.28
N LEU A 41 -45.84 -50.35 -27.01
CA LEU A 41 -45.08 -51.30 -26.20
C LEU A 41 -45.98 -52.11 -25.28
N PHE A 42 -46.99 -51.46 -24.70
CA PHE A 42 -47.89 -52.08 -23.72
C PHE A 42 -49.26 -51.40 -23.76
N LYS A 43 -50.32 -52.20 -23.60
CA LYS A 43 -51.70 -51.74 -23.52
C LYS A 43 -52.47 -52.59 -22.50
N SER A 44 -53.12 -51.92 -21.56
CA SER A 44 -54.13 -52.50 -20.66
C SER A 44 -55.26 -51.50 -20.45
N ASP A 45 -56.33 -51.94 -19.79
CA ASP A 45 -57.52 -51.12 -19.52
C ASP A 45 -57.22 -49.85 -18.71
N ASP A 46 -56.11 -49.82 -17.96
CA ASP A 46 -55.73 -48.72 -17.07
C ASP A 46 -54.51 -47.88 -17.56
N VAL A 47 -53.76 -48.34 -18.57
CA VAL A 47 -52.56 -47.65 -19.09
C VAL A 47 -52.16 -48.15 -20.48
N PHE A 48 -51.66 -47.24 -21.32
CA PHE A 48 -50.87 -47.62 -22.49
C PHE A 48 -49.50 -46.93 -22.51
N GLU A 49 -48.53 -47.59 -23.13
CA GLU A 49 -47.15 -47.16 -23.21
C GLU A 49 -46.66 -47.27 -24.65
N ILE A 50 -46.13 -46.16 -25.16
CA ILE A 50 -45.44 -46.10 -26.45
C ILE A 50 -43.96 -45.88 -26.21
N GLY A 51 -43.12 -46.38 -27.11
CA GLY A 51 -41.69 -46.16 -26.99
C GLY A 51 -40.93 -46.25 -28.28
N LYS A 52 -39.67 -45.83 -28.19
CA LYS A 52 -38.77 -45.64 -29.31
C LYS A 52 -37.39 -46.20 -28.99
N TYR A 53 -36.80 -46.86 -29.98
CA TYR A 53 -35.50 -47.51 -29.87
C TYR A 53 -34.36 -46.58 -30.28
N ASN A 54 -33.21 -46.68 -29.60
CA ASN A 54 -32.05 -45.79 -29.84
C ASN A 54 -31.34 -46.04 -31.18
N ASN A 55 -31.37 -47.28 -31.70
CA ASN A 55 -30.76 -47.66 -32.97
C ASN A 55 -31.26 -49.05 -33.40
N PRO A 56 -31.74 -49.28 -34.63
CA PRO A 56 -32.32 -50.57 -35.04
C PRO A 56 -31.32 -51.73 -35.20
N ASN A 57 -30.00 -51.50 -35.21
CA ASN A 57 -29.01 -52.52 -35.63
C ASN A 57 -28.03 -53.04 -34.55
N ARG A 58 -28.15 -52.69 -33.26
CA ARG A 58 -27.39 -53.33 -32.15
C ARG A 58 -28.18 -53.27 -30.84
N ASP A 59 -28.30 -54.40 -30.14
CA ASP A 59 -28.96 -54.61 -28.83
C ASP A 59 -30.13 -53.65 -28.52
N CYS A 60 -31.32 -54.01 -29.00
CA CYS A 60 -32.57 -53.26 -28.88
C CYS A 60 -32.96 -52.97 -27.41
N LYS A 61 -32.45 -51.88 -26.85
CA LYS A 61 -33.01 -51.28 -25.64
C LYS A 61 -33.85 -50.07 -26.01
N ILE A 62 -35.10 -50.07 -25.57
CA ILE A 62 -36.02 -48.94 -25.67
C ILE A 62 -35.39 -47.75 -24.92
N PHE A 63 -35.14 -46.65 -25.62
CA PHE A 63 -34.46 -45.48 -25.07
C PHE A 63 -35.45 -44.42 -24.59
N THR A 64 -36.60 -44.29 -25.24
CA THR A 64 -37.62 -43.33 -24.83
C THR A 64 -38.96 -44.03 -24.66
N ARG A 65 -39.67 -43.76 -23.57
CA ARG A 65 -41.02 -44.28 -23.32
C ARG A 65 -41.93 -43.16 -22.87
N ILE A 66 -43.16 -43.18 -23.35
CA ILE A 66 -44.24 -42.30 -22.90
C ILE A 66 -45.34 -43.20 -22.39
N LYS A 67 -45.69 -43.03 -21.12
CA LYS A 67 -46.72 -43.81 -20.45
C LYS A 67 -47.91 -42.92 -20.14
N VAL A 68 -49.12 -43.34 -20.53
CA VAL A 68 -50.37 -42.59 -20.37
C VAL A 68 -51.35 -43.40 -19.52
N HIS A 69 -51.77 -42.83 -18.39
CA HIS A 69 -52.61 -43.49 -17.39
C HIS A 69 -54.10 -43.19 -17.61
N ALA A 70 -55.00 -43.99 -17.04
CA ALA A 70 -56.46 -43.85 -17.16
C ALA A 70 -57.04 -42.49 -16.69
N ASP A 71 -56.31 -41.75 -15.86
CA ASP A 71 -56.67 -40.39 -15.45
C ASP A 71 -56.20 -39.31 -16.44
N MET A 72 -55.66 -39.73 -17.59
CA MET A 72 -55.06 -38.95 -18.68
C MET A 72 -53.76 -38.22 -18.30
N ASN A 73 -53.15 -38.55 -17.16
CA ASN A 73 -51.81 -38.11 -16.82
C ASN A 73 -50.77 -38.93 -17.59
N TRP A 74 -49.59 -38.34 -17.80
CA TRP A 74 -48.52 -38.97 -18.55
C TRP A 74 -47.15 -38.80 -17.89
N SER A 75 -46.23 -39.70 -18.23
CA SER A 75 -44.82 -39.60 -17.84
C SER A 75 -43.90 -40.00 -18.99
N ILE A 76 -42.74 -39.33 -19.07
CA ILE A 76 -41.70 -39.65 -20.05
C ILE A 76 -40.52 -40.30 -19.33
N ILE A 77 -40.05 -41.42 -19.87
CA ILE A 77 -38.85 -42.11 -19.39
C ILE A 77 -37.81 -42.05 -20.50
N LEU A 78 -36.63 -41.49 -20.20
CA LEU A 78 -35.46 -41.45 -21.10
C LEU A 78 -34.33 -42.29 -20.49
N GLY A 79 -33.96 -43.38 -21.16
CA GLY A 79 -33.10 -44.43 -20.61
C GLY A 79 -33.76 -45.05 -19.37
N ASP A 80 -33.09 -44.93 -18.22
CA ASP A 80 -33.61 -45.38 -16.92
C ASP A 80 -34.16 -44.22 -16.07
N ARG A 81 -34.36 -43.03 -16.65
CA ARG A 81 -34.70 -41.80 -15.89
C ARG A 81 -36.13 -41.36 -16.16
N LEU A 82 -36.94 -41.32 -15.11
CA LEU A 82 -38.30 -40.76 -15.12
C LEU A 82 -38.25 -39.23 -15.08
N LEU A 83 -38.92 -38.58 -16.04
CA LEU A 83 -39.13 -37.14 -16.06
C LEU A 83 -40.51 -36.84 -15.44
N ASP A 84 -40.52 -36.22 -14.27
CA ASP A 84 -41.75 -35.75 -13.60
C ASP A 84 -42.21 -34.40 -14.20
N SER A 85 -43.53 -34.23 -14.29
CA SER A 85 -44.30 -33.05 -14.72
C SER A 85 -43.73 -31.71 -14.23
N LYS A 86 -43.25 -31.64 -12.97
CA LYS A 86 -42.66 -30.42 -12.38
C LYS A 86 -41.38 -29.94 -13.08
N ASN A 87 -40.62 -30.82 -13.71
CA ASN A 87 -39.37 -30.48 -14.40
C ASN A 87 -39.58 -30.11 -15.89
N LEU A 88 -40.81 -30.20 -16.39
CA LEU A 88 -41.15 -30.13 -17.82
C LEU A 88 -41.78 -28.79 -18.24
N HIS A 89 -42.27 -27.98 -17.30
CA HIS A 89 -42.74 -26.60 -17.56
C HIS A 89 -41.66 -25.74 -18.23
N ASP A 90 -40.42 -25.94 -17.80
CA ASP A 90 -39.28 -25.28 -18.38
C ASP A 90 -39.17 -25.61 -19.88
N ILE A 91 -39.38 -26.86 -20.29
CA ILE A 91 -39.15 -27.32 -21.66
C ILE A 91 -40.30 -26.96 -22.63
N GLY A 92 -41.32 -26.21 -22.16
CA GLY A 92 -42.36 -25.63 -23.01
C GLY A 92 -43.67 -26.40 -23.06
N ILE A 93 -43.86 -27.43 -22.22
CA ILE A 93 -45.14 -28.15 -22.11
C ILE A 93 -45.98 -27.51 -21.01
N GLN A 94 -47.18 -27.02 -21.34
CA GLN A 94 -48.08 -26.34 -20.39
C GLN A 94 -49.29 -27.18 -19.95
N THR A 95 -49.52 -28.36 -20.54
CA THR A 95 -50.70 -29.20 -20.26
C THR A 95 -50.32 -30.47 -19.48
N ASN A 96 -50.96 -30.67 -18.33
CA ASN A 96 -50.70 -31.84 -17.47
C ASN A 96 -51.53 -33.07 -17.87
N LYS A 97 -52.53 -32.93 -18.76
CA LYS A 97 -53.43 -34.02 -19.19
C LYS A 97 -53.48 -34.12 -20.72
N ILE A 98 -53.61 -35.35 -21.21
CA ILE A 98 -53.81 -35.65 -22.63
C ILE A 98 -55.31 -35.70 -22.93
N LEU A 99 -55.77 -34.91 -23.91
CA LEU A 99 -57.18 -34.82 -24.28
C LEU A 99 -57.44 -35.33 -25.70
N CYS A 100 -56.42 -35.33 -26.56
CA CYS A 100 -56.53 -35.79 -27.93
C CYS A 100 -55.23 -36.45 -28.44
N VAL A 101 -55.30 -37.06 -29.63
CA VAL A 101 -54.14 -37.71 -30.27
C VAL A 101 -53.04 -36.69 -30.63
N ASP A 102 -53.42 -35.44 -30.94
CA ASP A 102 -52.45 -34.37 -31.27
C ASP A 102 -51.56 -34.00 -30.07
N ASP A 103 -52.08 -34.09 -28.84
CA ASP A 103 -51.28 -33.88 -27.62
C ASP A 103 -50.17 -34.93 -27.51
N ILE A 104 -50.47 -36.18 -27.87
CA ILE A 104 -49.48 -37.28 -27.87
C ILE A 104 -48.48 -37.08 -28.99
N ALA A 105 -48.92 -36.69 -30.19
CA ALA A 105 -48.02 -36.37 -31.29
C ALA A 105 -47.05 -35.22 -30.94
N HIS A 106 -47.54 -34.20 -30.22
CA HIS A 106 -46.71 -33.13 -29.70
C HIS A 106 -45.69 -33.62 -28.66
N LEU A 107 -46.12 -34.48 -27.72
CA LEU A 107 -45.22 -35.10 -26.74
C LEU A 107 -44.15 -35.99 -27.39
N MET A 108 -44.51 -36.76 -28.43
CA MET A 108 -43.56 -37.56 -29.22
C MET A 108 -42.53 -36.68 -29.92
N SER A 109 -42.97 -35.56 -30.52
CA SER A 109 -42.07 -34.59 -31.16
C SER A 109 -41.09 -33.96 -30.16
N ILE A 110 -41.55 -33.62 -28.96
CA ILE A 110 -40.66 -33.10 -27.90
C ILE A 110 -39.69 -34.18 -27.46
N ALA A 111 -40.18 -35.39 -27.19
CA ALA A 111 -39.37 -36.52 -26.74
C ALA A 111 -38.27 -36.90 -27.75
N ASP A 112 -38.54 -36.76 -29.06
CA ASP A 112 -37.56 -36.96 -30.14
C ASP A 112 -36.42 -35.93 -30.15
N ASN A 113 -36.67 -34.74 -29.61
CA ASN A 113 -35.71 -33.65 -29.57
C ASN A 113 -34.97 -33.54 -28.23
N LEU A 114 -35.30 -34.37 -27.24
CA LEU A 114 -34.64 -34.39 -25.94
C LEU A 114 -33.32 -35.16 -26.00
N ARG A 115 -32.27 -34.58 -25.41
CA ARG A 115 -30.98 -35.25 -25.20
C ARG A 115 -30.64 -35.30 -23.73
N LEU A 116 -30.02 -36.39 -23.27
CA LEU A 116 -29.47 -36.46 -21.92
C LEU A 116 -28.25 -35.55 -21.80
N CYS A 117 -28.23 -34.70 -20.77
CA CYS A 117 -27.02 -33.98 -20.39
C CYS A 117 -25.97 -35.02 -19.99
N THR A 118 -24.72 -34.92 -20.43
CA THR A 118 -23.67 -35.90 -20.06
C THR A 118 -23.04 -35.62 -18.68
N GLY A 119 -23.33 -34.47 -18.08
CA GLY A 119 -22.67 -34.02 -16.86
C GLY A 119 -21.19 -33.68 -17.09
N VAL A 120 -20.44 -33.44 -16.02
CA VAL A 120 -18.99 -33.23 -16.10
C VAL A 120 -18.31 -34.58 -15.92
N THR A 121 -17.58 -35.05 -16.94
CA THR A 121 -16.85 -36.31 -16.90
C THR A 121 -15.81 -36.29 -15.78
N CYS A 122 -15.80 -37.35 -14.96
CA CYS A 122 -14.98 -37.39 -13.73
C CYS A 122 -13.49 -37.64 -13.96
N THR A 123 -13.08 -38.16 -15.12
CA THR A 123 -11.69 -38.54 -15.41
C THR A 123 -10.68 -37.40 -15.22
N SER A 124 -11.09 -36.14 -15.41
CA SER A 124 -10.21 -34.98 -15.20
C SER A 124 -10.26 -34.39 -13.78
N TYR A 125 -11.04 -35.00 -12.87
CA TYR A 125 -11.40 -34.44 -11.56
C TYR A 125 -11.50 -35.51 -10.46
N GLU A 126 -10.84 -36.66 -10.62
CA GLU A 126 -10.90 -37.79 -9.68
C GLU A 126 -10.34 -37.42 -8.30
N ASP A 127 -9.31 -36.55 -8.26
CA ASP A 127 -8.66 -36.07 -7.03
C ASP A 127 -9.54 -35.12 -6.19
N LEU A 128 -10.71 -34.72 -6.70
CA LEU A 128 -11.64 -33.85 -5.97
C LEU A 128 -12.62 -34.69 -5.13
N PRO A 129 -13.06 -34.23 -3.95
CA PRO A 129 -14.05 -34.94 -3.12
C PRO A 129 -15.35 -35.24 -3.91
N LYS A 130 -15.96 -36.43 -3.74
CA LYS A 130 -17.18 -36.84 -4.48
C LYS A 130 -18.37 -35.87 -4.32
N LEU A 131 -18.43 -35.13 -3.20
CA LEU A 131 -19.44 -34.08 -2.97
C LEU A 131 -18.83 -32.69 -3.24
N THR A 132 -19.41 -31.92 -4.16
CA THR A 132 -18.91 -30.57 -4.48
C THR A 132 -19.73 -29.51 -3.75
N LYS A 133 -19.07 -28.65 -2.96
CA LYS A 133 -19.69 -27.51 -2.27
C LYS A 133 -19.37 -26.18 -2.95
N ASP A 134 -20.30 -25.23 -2.89
CA ASP A 134 -20.06 -23.85 -3.30
C ASP A 134 -19.33 -23.05 -2.20
N ILE A 135 -19.11 -21.76 -2.45
CA ILE A 135 -18.46 -20.83 -1.51
C ILE A 135 -19.21 -20.66 -0.18
N ASN A 136 -20.51 -20.96 -0.14
CA ASN A 136 -21.37 -20.83 1.03
C ASN A 136 -21.55 -22.17 1.75
N GLY A 137 -20.87 -23.23 1.30
CA GLY A 137 -20.93 -24.56 1.90
C GLY A 137 -22.12 -25.42 1.42
N ASN A 138 -22.95 -24.92 0.52
CA ASN A 138 -24.09 -25.66 -0.03
C ASN A 138 -23.63 -26.66 -1.09
N VAL A 139 -24.35 -27.79 -1.22
CA VAL A 139 -24.02 -28.82 -2.22
C VAL A 139 -24.29 -28.27 -3.63
N ALA A 140 -23.23 -27.97 -4.37
CA ALA A 140 -23.29 -27.45 -5.73
C ALA A 140 -23.37 -28.55 -6.79
N GLY A 141 -22.82 -29.73 -6.48
CA GLY A 141 -22.84 -30.88 -7.38
C GLY A 141 -22.69 -32.22 -6.67
N LYS A 142 -23.30 -33.24 -7.25
CA LYS A 142 -23.29 -34.62 -6.78
C LYS A 142 -22.62 -35.52 -7.80
N TYR A 143 -21.89 -36.52 -7.30
CA TYR A 143 -21.28 -37.57 -8.09
C TYR A 143 -22.30 -38.68 -8.34
N GLU A 144 -22.47 -39.09 -9.59
CA GLU A 144 -23.32 -40.19 -10.03
C GLU A 144 -22.43 -41.29 -10.61
N GLU A 145 -22.46 -42.47 -9.98
CA GLU A 145 -21.91 -43.73 -10.51
C GLU A 145 -23.00 -44.35 -11.41
N ASN A 146 -22.67 -44.65 -12.68
CA ASN A 146 -23.44 -45.40 -13.70
C ASN A 146 -23.60 -44.71 -15.08
N ALA A 147 -23.63 -45.57 -16.10
CA ALA A 147 -23.58 -45.32 -17.54
C ALA A 147 -24.56 -44.25 -18.06
N VAL A 148 -24.07 -43.02 -18.26
CA VAL A 148 -24.78 -42.06 -19.12
C VAL A 148 -24.43 -42.39 -20.56
N ILE A 149 -25.41 -42.89 -21.32
CA ILE A 149 -25.26 -43.16 -22.75
C ILE A 149 -25.36 -41.81 -23.48
N SER A 150 -24.25 -41.36 -24.07
CA SER A 150 -24.28 -40.22 -24.98
C SER A 150 -25.03 -40.58 -26.27
N PRO A 151 -25.53 -39.60 -27.04
CA PRO A 151 -26.23 -39.86 -28.32
C PRO A 151 -25.41 -40.66 -29.34
N ASN A 152 -24.08 -40.72 -29.17
CA ASN A 152 -23.16 -41.42 -30.06
C ASN A 152 -22.80 -42.83 -29.54
N GLY A 153 -23.50 -43.34 -28.51
CA GLY A 153 -23.25 -44.66 -27.92
C GLY A 153 -22.06 -44.73 -26.95
N VAL A 154 -21.40 -43.60 -26.64
CA VAL A 154 -20.31 -43.58 -25.65
C VAL A 154 -20.91 -43.63 -24.25
N ILE A 155 -20.53 -44.67 -23.50
CA ILE A 155 -20.90 -44.89 -22.10
C ILE A 155 -19.86 -44.22 -21.20
N HIS A 156 -20.28 -43.25 -20.37
CA HIS A 156 -19.43 -42.72 -19.31
C HIS A 156 -19.68 -43.48 -18.00
N SER A 157 -18.64 -44.07 -17.40
CA SER A 157 -18.74 -44.86 -16.16
C SER A 157 -19.09 -44.04 -14.91
N SER A 158 -18.72 -42.76 -14.87
CA SER A 158 -19.09 -41.83 -13.80
C SER A 158 -19.10 -40.37 -14.25
N CYS A 159 -19.99 -39.57 -13.66
CA CYS A 159 -20.08 -38.13 -13.94
C CYS A 159 -20.48 -37.31 -12.70
N ARG A 160 -20.16 -36.01 -12.72
CA ARG A 160 -20.64 -35.03 -11.72
C ARG A 160 -21.69 -34.13 -12.34
N ARG A 161 -22.84 -34.00 -11.65
CA ARG A 161 -23.92 -33.10 -12.06
C ARG A 161 -24.15 -32.03 -11.04
N SER A 162 -24.56 -30.86 -11.53
CA SER A 162 -25.07 -29.82 -10.65
C SER A 162 -26.38 -30.28 -10.01
N ILE A 163 -26.64 -29.87 -8.77
CA ILE A 163 -27.93 -30.14 -8.11
C ILE A 163 -29.12 -29.52 -8.85
N SER A 164 -28.88 -28.47 -9.64
CA SER A 164 -29.88 -27.82 -10.49
C SER A 164 -29.86 -28.36 -11.93
N CYS A 165 -29.27 -29.53 -12.16
CA CYS A 165 -29.33 -30.20 -13.45
C CYS A 165 -30.65 -30.97 -13.57
N THR A 166 -31.47 -30.59 -14.55
CA THR A 166 -32.72 -31.28 -14.90
C THR A 166 -32.48 -32.63 -15.62
N GLY A 167 -31.22 -32.98 -15.90
CA GLY A 167 -30.85 -34.24 -16.56
C GLY A 167 -30.97 -34.23 -18.10
N VAL A 168 -31.75 -33.31 -18.67
CA VAL A 168 -32.04 -33.20 -20.11
C VAL A 168 -31.62 -31.85 -20.70
N LEU A 169 -31.43 -31.81 -22.01
CA LEU A 169 -31.10 -30.63 -22.80
C LEU A 169 -32.25 -30.32 -23.76
N ARG A 170 -32.57 -29.03 -23.91
CA ARG A 170 -33.61 -28.56 -24.85
C ARG A 170 -33.09 -28.54 -26.29
N GLN A 171 -34.03 -28.49 -27.24
CA GLN A 171 -33.78 -28.48 -28.68
C GLN A 171 -32.75 -27.41 -29.12
N GLY A 172 -31.90 -27.75 -30.09
CA GLY A 172 -30.97 -26.82 -30.76
C GLY A 172 -29.63 -26.59 -30.06
N THR A 173 -29.38 -27.17 -28.89
CA THR A 173 -28.06 -27.03 -28.24
C THR A 173 -27.07 -28.06 -28.77
N PHE A 174 -26.00 -27.60 -29.43
CA PHE A 174 -24.82 -28.41 -29.79
C PHE A 174 -23.99 -28.86 -28.57
N ALA A 175 -24.28 -28.31 -27.39
CA ALA A 175 -23.55 -28.63 -26.16
C ALA A 175 -23.97 -30.00 -25.61
N SER A 176 -23.01 -30.82 -25.18
CA SER A 176 -23.27 -32.08 -24.48
C SER A 176 -23.65 -31.91 -23.00
N VAL A 177 -23.48 -30.69 -22.45
CA VAL A 177 -23.62 -30.39 -21.02
C VAL A 177 -24.51 -29.16 -20.83
N CYS A 178 -25.41 -29.19 -19.84
CA CYS A 178 -26.33 -28.07 -19.57
C CYS A 178 -25.60 -26.86 -18.94
N PRO A 179 -26.18 -25.65 -18.97
CA PRO A 179 -25.55 -24.44 -18.41
C PRO A 179 -25.13 -24.59 -16.93
N SER A 180 -25.95 -25.25 -16.11
CA SER A 180 -25.66 -25.50 -14.70
C SER A 180 -24.44 -26.41 -14.52
N CYS A 181 -24.34 -27.50 -15.30
CA CYS A 181 -23.18 -28.39 -15.27
C CYS A 181 -21.93 -27.75 -15.92
N SER A 182 -22.09 -26.84 -16.88
CA SER A 182 -20.99 -26.05 -17.45
C SER A 182 -20.40 -25.08 -16.42
N LYS A 183 -21.25 -24.42 -15.61
CA LYS A 183 -20.81 -23.61 -14.46
C LYS A 183 -20.09 -24.48 -13.42
N LEU A 184 -20.63 -25.66 -13.10
CA LEU A 184 -19.98 -26.60 -12.20
C LEU A 184 -18.57 -27.00 -12.70
N ARG A 185 -18.40 -27.22 -14.02
CA ARG A 185 -17.09 -27.52 -14.62
C ARG A 185 -16.06 -26.44 -14.32
N LYS A 186 -16.40 -25.16 -14.51
CA LYS A 186 -15.50 -24.03 -14.21
C LYS A 186 -15.11 -23.99 -12.72
N HIS A 187 -16.06 -24.30 -11.85
CA HIS A 187 -15.81 -24.38 -10.40
C HIS A 187 -14.84 -25.51 -10.05
N LEU A 188 -15.05 -26.70 -10.62
CA LEU A 188 -14.15 -27.86 -10.45
C LEU A 188 -12.75 -27.57 -10.98
N SER A 189 -12.60 -26.93 -12.13
CA SER A 189 -11.28 -26.54 -12.68
C SER A 189 -10.55 -25.54 -11.76
N SER A 190 -11.27 -24.61 -11.16
CA SER A 190 -10.71 -23.65 -10.19
C SER A 190 -10.23 -24.35 -8.91
N GLN A 191 -11.01 -25.31 -8.38
CA GLN A 191 -10.61 -26.10 -7.20
C GLN A 191 -9.39 -26.97 -7.48
N LEU A 192 -9.35 -27.64 -8.64
CA LEU A 192 -8.20 -28.45 -9.04
C LEU A 192 -6.93 -27.59 -9.20
N SER A 193 -7.04 -26.38 -9.77
CA SER A 193 -5.90 -25.45 -9.87
C SER A 193 -5.36 -25.03 -8.50
N LYS A 194 -6.24 -24.82 -7.51
CA LYS A 194 -5.84 -24.51 -6.13
C LYS A 194 -5.14 -25.70 -5.46
N LEU A 195 -5.68 -26.90 -5.61
CA LEU A 195 -5.06 -28.13 -5.12
C LEU A 195 -3.66 -28.35 -5.72
N ASN A 196 -3.50 -28.15 -7.02
CA ASN A 196 -2.20 -28.28 -7.68
C ASN A 196 -1.19 -27.21 -7.23
N LYS A 197 -1.62 -25.97 -6.98
CA LYS A 197 -0.75 -24.93 -6.40
C LYS A 197 -0.32 -25.24 -4.97
N ASN A 198 -1.23 -25.78 -4.16
CA ASN A 198 -0.92 -26.18 -2.78
C ASN A 198 0.04 -27.39 -2.75
N ASN A 199 -0.14 -28.36 -3.64
CA ASN A 199 0.76 -29.51 -3.75
C ASN A 199 2.16 -29.12 -4.28
N GLN A 200 2.25 -28.12 -5.17
CA GLN A 200 3.53 -27.52 -5.59
C GLN A 200 4.22 -26.75 -4.46
N GLN A 201 3.47 -26.11 -3.55
CA GLN A 201 4.03 -25.46 -2.36
C GLN A 201 4.49 -26.47 -1.29
N ALA A 202 3.81 -27.62 -1.16
CA ALA A 202 4.18 -28.65 -0.20
C ALA A 202 5.47 -29.41 -0.58
N THR A 203 5.80 -29.50 -1.88
CA THR A 203 7.04 -30.12 -2.37
C THR A 203 8.24 -29.17 -2.44
N THR A 204 8.06 -27.86 -2.20
CA THR A 204 9.11 -26.82 -2.28
C THR A 204 9.57 -26.29 -0.91
N THR A 205 9.31 -27.02 0.18
CA THR A 205 9.78 -26.65 1.53
C THR A 205 11.31 -26.86 1.73
N SER A 206 12.06 -27.27 0.70
CA SER A 206 13.51 -27.48 0.80
C SER A 206 14.38 -26.61 -0.12
N MET A 207 13.84 -25.68 -0.92
CA MET A 207 14.70 -24.74 -1.67
C MET A 207 14.10 -23.33 -1.73
N SER A 208 14.84 -22.39 -1.14
CA SER A 208 14.54 -20.96 -1.04
C SER A 208 14.17 -20.32 -2.39
N ASN A 209 12.96 -19.77 -2.48
CA ASN A 209 12.59 -18.87 -3.58
C ASN A 209 13.38 -17.56 -3.45
N SER A 210 14.38 -17.38 -4.32
CA SER A 210 15.16 -16.15 -4.38
C SER A 210 14.31 -15.00 -4.93
N SER A 211 14.10 -13.96 -4.12
CA SER A 211 13.40 -12.75 -4.55
C SER A 211 14.06 -12.14 -5.78
N SER A 212 13.30 -11.47 -6.65
CA SER A 212 13.77 -10.77 -7.86
C SER A 212 14.86 -9.71 -7.64
N LYS A 213 15.24 -9.45 -6.38
CA LYS A 213 16.25 -8.49 -5.94
C LYS A 213 17.61 -9.11 -5.58
N VAL A 214 17.74 -10.45 -5.56
CA VAL A 214 19.04 -11.09 -5.29
C VAL A 214 20.01 -10.82 -6.45
N ASN A 215 21.21 -10.36 -6.10
CA ASN A 215 22.28 -10.03 -7.04
C ASN A 215 22.70 -11.29 -7.84
N LYS A 216 22.83 -11.16 -9.16
CA LYS A 216 23.07 -12.27 -10.12
C LYS A 216 24.28 -13.13 -9.75
N ARG A 217 25.30 -12.55 -9.10
CA ARG A 217 26.51 -13.26 -8.68
C ARG A 217 26.30 -14.32 -7.59
N PHE A 218 25.15 -14.29 -6.91
CA PHE A 218 24.79 -15.22 -5.84
C PHE A 218 23.74 -16.25 -6.27
N LEU A 219 23.45 -16.34 -7.57
CA LEU A 219 22.52 -17.32 -8.13
C LEU A 219 23.29 -18.49 -8.71
N THR A 220 22.75 -19.69 -8.58
CA THR A 220 23.27 -20.87 -9.28
C THR A 220 22.97 -20.79 -10.78
N ASN A 221 23.68 -21.56 -11.61
CA ASN A 221 23.46 -21.57 -13.06
C ASN A 221 22.01 -21.96 -13.44
N GLU A 222 21.39 -22.87 -12.71
CA GLU A 222 19.99 -23.24 -12.91
C GLU A 222 19.05 -22.07 -12.57
N GLN A 223 19.28 -21.35 -11.46
CA GLN A 223 18.50 -20.17 -11.09
C GLN A 223 18.71 -19.00 -12.06
N LEU A 224 19.90 -18.89 -12.67
CA LEU A 224 20.18 -17.91 -13.71
C LEU A 224 19.41 -18.23 -14.99
N HIS A 225 19.36 -19.50 -15.41
CA HIS A 225 18.55 -19.93 -16.56
C HIS A 225 17.05 -19.72 -16.32
N GLU A 226 16.55 -20.04 -15.13
CA GLU A 226 15.14 -19.85 -14.79
C GLU A 226 14.75 -18.37 -14.79
N ARG A 227 15.65 -17.49 -14.32
CA ARG A 227 15.48 -16.04 -14.46
C ARG A 227 15.60 -15.57 -15.90
N GLU A 228 16.50 -16.14 -16.68
CA GLU A 228 16.63 -15.80 -18.09
C GLU A 228 15.34 -16.13 -18.85
N ASP A 229 14.73 -17.27 -18.55
CA ASP A 229 13.46 -17.69 -19.14
C ASP A 229 12.28 -16.85 -18.64
N ASP A 230 12.24 -16.49 -17.35
CA ASP A 230 11.24 -15.54 -16.86
C ASP A 230 11.40 -14.15 -17.50
N GLN A 231 12.63 -13.69 -17.72
CA GLN A 231 12.91 -12.45 -18.43
C GLN A 231 12.54 -12.54 -19.91
N LYS A 232 12.83 -13.65 -20.60
CA LYS A 232 12.38 -13.92 -21.98
C LYS A 232 10.87 -13.95 -22.08
N ARG A 233 10.18 -14.53 -21.10
CA ARG A 233 8.72 -14.57 -21.00
C ARG A 233 8.12 -13.19 -20.73
N ARG A 234 8.70 -12.42 -19.81
CA ARG A 234 8.31 -11.02 -19.55
C ARG A 234 8.52 -10.14 -20.77
N ARG A 235 9.65 -10.31 -21.46
CA ARG A 235 9.96 -9.62 -22.71
C ARG A 235 8.94 -9.98 -23.80
N LYS A 236 8.66 -11.26 -24.05
CA LYS A 236 7.59 -11.68 -24.99
C LYS A 236 6.22 -11.13 -24.61
N ASN A 237 5.88 -11.07 -23.32
CA ASN A 237 4.61 -10.51 -22.84
C ASN A 237 4.57 -8.97 -22.93
N ALA A 238 5.71 -8.30 -22.82
CA ALA A 238 5.85 -6.87 -23.05
C ALA A 238 5.75 -6.56 -24.54
N GLU A 239 6.45 -7.32 -25.40
CA GLU A 239 6.37 -7.23 -26.86
C GLU A 239 4.95 -7.51 -27.36
N LYS A 240 4.26 -8.53 -26.84
CA LYS A 240 2.83 -8.78 -27.17
C LYS A 240 1.93 -7.63 -26.74
N ARG A 241 2.16 -7.05 -25.56
CA ARG A 241 1.40 -5.87 -25.08
C ARG A 241 1.71 -4.65 -25.93
N GLU A 242 2.95 -4.44 -26.30
CA GLU A 242 3.35 -3.35 -27.17
C GLU A 242 2.76 -3.53 -28.56
N ILE A 243 2.75 -4.73 -29.13
CA ILE A 243 2.08 -5.04 -30.40
C ILE A 243 0.58 -4.79 -30.28
N TYR A 244 -0.07 -5.21 -29.19
CA TYR A 244 -1.48 -4.93 -28.93
C TYR A 244 -1.75 -3.42 -28.85
N TRP A 245 -0.94 -2.67 -28.09
CA TRP A 245 -1.08 -1.22 -27.96
C TRP A 245 -0.68 -0.46 -29.22
N ARG A 246 0.28 -0.96 -30.02
CA ARG A 246 0.64 -0.41 -31.33
C ARG A 246 -0.48 -0.68 -32.35
N ALA A 247 -1.08 -1.87 -32.35
CA ALA A 247 -2.25 -2.18 -33.17
C ALA A 247 -3.43 -1.29 -32.78
N LYS A 248 -3.68 -1.12 -31.47
CA LYS A 248 -4.69 -0.22 -30.95
C LYS A 248 -4.38 1.26 -31.26
N ALA A 249 -3.11 1.67 -31.24
CA ALA A 249 -2.66 3.01 -31.63
C ALA A 249 -2.75 3.24 -33.15
N VAL A 250 -2.65 2.18 -33.96
CA VAL A 250 -2.92 2.22 -35.41
C VAL A 250 -4.44 2.33 -35.67
N GLU A 251 -5.26 1.65 -34.86
CA GLU A 251 -6.71 1.87 -34.79
C GLU A 251 -7.05 3.30 -34.31
N GLU A 252 -6.30 3.87 -33.36
CA GLU A 252 -6.43 5.28 -32.93
C GLU A 252 -5.91 6.26 -33.97
N LYS A 253 -4.94 5.90 -34.82
CA LYS A 253 -4.58 6.69 -36.02
C LYS A 253 -5.66 6.68 -37.10
N ARG A 254 -6.65 5.78 -37.02
CA ARG A 254 -7.89 5.85 -37.82
C ARG A 254 -8.97 6.72 -37.17
N MET A 255 -8.84 7.09 -35.89
CA MET A 255 -9.61 8.18 -35.32
C MET A 255 -9.08 9.48 -35.93
N ARG A 256 -9.98 10.28 -36.48
CA ARG A 256 -9.61 11.56 -37.13
C ARG A 256 -8.86 12.41 -36.11
N LYS A 257 -7.72 13.01 -36.52
CA LYS A 257 -7.15 14.15 -35.77
C LYS A 257 -8.28 15.16 -35.58
N ILE A 258 -8.48 15.63 -34.35
CA ILE A 258 -9.41 16.71 -34.01
C ILE A 258 -9.23 17.80 -35.09
N ALA A 259 -10.23 17.94 -35.96
CA ALA A 259 -10.20 18.93 -37.02
C ALA A 259 -10.51 20.31 -36.42
N GLU A 260 -10.20 21.40 -37.12
CA GLU A 260 -10.66 22.75 -36.70
C GLU A 260 -12.18 22.83 -36.49
N GLN A 261 -12.94 21.90 -37.10
CA GLN A 261 -14.37 21.74 -36.88
C GLN A 261 -14.75 21.10 -35.53
N ASP A 262 -13.96 20.18 -34.97
CA ASP A 262 -14.24 19.58 -33.64
C ASP A 262 -13.97 20.59 -32.50
N ASN A 263 -13.12 21.58 -32.75
CA ASN A 263 -12.97 22.76 -31.91
C ASN A 263 -14.28 23.59 -31.83
N ARG A 264 -15.14 23.53 -32.86
CA ARG A 264 -16.45 24.19 -32.83
C ARG A 264 -17.41 23.49 -31.88
N ASP A 265 -17.41 22.17 -31.81
CA ASP A 265 -18.29 21.43 -30.88
C ASP A 265 -17.89 21.68 -29.42
N LEU A 266 -16.58 21.76 -29.14
CA LEU A 266 -16.09 22.23 -27.84
C LEU A 266 -16.51 23.68 -27.59
N LEU A 267 -16.32 24.61 -28.54
CA LEU A 267 -16.79 25.99 -28.43
C LEU A 267 -18.30 26.08 -28.17
N ILE A 268 -19.11 25.27 -28.87
CA ILE A 268 -20.56 25.19 -28.70
C ILE A 268 -20.89 24.65 -27.30
N MET A 269 -20.21 23.61 -26.82
CA MET A 269 -20.37 23.13 -25.43
C MET A 269 -19.98 24.23 -24.41
N PHE A 270 -18.87 24.94 -24.63
CA PHE A 270 -18.43 26.07 -23.80
C PHE A 270 -19.41 27.26 -23.83
N GLU A 271 -20.10 27.49 -24.94
CA GLU A 271 -21.12 28.54 -25.09
C GLU A 271 -22.48 28.14 -24.53
N THR A 272 -22.86 26.86 -24.65
CA THR A 272 -24.15 26.32 -24.20
C THR A 272 -24.23 26.22 -22.69
N VAL A 273 -23.13 25.82 -22.02
CA VAL A 273 -23.03 25.79 -20.55
C VAL A 273 -23.21 27.18 -19.92
N ASN A 274 -22.94 28.26 -20.66
CA ASN A 274 -23.11 29.64 -20.16
C ASN A 274 -24.52 30.23 -20.38
N LYS A 275 -25.38 29.62 -21.22
CA LYS A 275 -26.77 30.12 -21.42
C LYS A 275 -27.69 29.78 -20.24
N GLU A 276 -27.30 28.83 -19.41
CA GLU A 276 -27.90 28.55 -18.11
C GLU A 276 -27.09 29.30 -17.04
N GLU A 277 -27.33 30.62 -16.92
CA GLU A 277 -26.60 31.45 -15.95
C GLU A 277 -26.70 30.90 -14.51
N ASN A 278 -25.54 30.85 -13.83
CA ASN A 278 -25.32 30.69 -12.39
C ASN A 278 -25.48 29.31 -11.72
N THR A 279 -25.73 28.21 -12.44
CA THR A 279 -25.97 26.88 -11.80
C THR A 279 -24.96 25.77 -12.06
N SER A 280 -23.99 25.92 -12.97
CA SER A 280 -23.13 24.78 -13.35
C SER A 280 -21.95 24.52 -12.39
N PHE A 281 -21.48 25.55 -11.65
CA PHE A 281 -20.39 25.44 -10.65
C PHE A 281 -20.61 26.31 -9.40
N PRO A 282 -21.79 26.28 -8.73
CA PRO A 282 -22.13 27.19 -7.64
C PRO A 282 -21.17 27.11 -6.44
N ASP A 283 -20.53 25.95 -6.24
CA ASP A 283 -19.68 25.69 -5.07
C ASP A 283 -18.17 25.64 -5.37
N ASN A 284 -17.72 25.98 -6.60
CA ASN A 284 -16.29 25.87 -6.95
C ASN A 284 -15.78 27.02 -7.85
N PRO A 285 -15.37 28.16 -7.25
CA PRO A 285 -14.87 29.32 -7.99
C PRO A 285 -13.56 29.05 -8.74
N GLU A 286 -12.74 28.09 -8.29
CA GLU A 286 -11.49 27.73 -8.99
C GLU A 286 -11.77 26.99 -10.29
N MET A 287 -12.76 26.10 -10.32
CA MET A 287 -13.19 25.42 -11.54
C MET A 287 -13.88 26.36 -12.52
N ALA A 288 -14.70 27.29 -12.03
CA ALA A 288 -15.30 28.33 -12.86
C ALA A 288 -14.23 29.19 -13.54
N MET A 289 -13.24 29.65 -12.78
CA MET A 289 -12.10 30.43 -13.29
C MET A 289 -11.25 29.63 -14.30
N PHE A 290 -11.00 28.35 -14.02
CA PHE A 290 -10.29 27.48 -14.96
C PHE A 290 -11.07 27.30 -16.27
N TRP A 291 -12.39 27.12 -16.18
CA TRP A 291 -13.29 26.95 -17.32
C TRP A 291 -13.35 28.21 -18.20
N GLU A 292 -13.44 29.39 -17.58
CA GLU A 292 -13.39 30.68 -18.26
C GLU A 292 -12.06 30.86 -19.01
N MET A 293 -10.94 30.53 -18.37
CA MET A 293 -9.63 30.57 -19.00
C MET A 293 -9.49 29.60 -20.20
N GLN A 294 -10.09 28.40 -20.14
CA GLN A 294 -10.10 27.48 -21.29
C GLN A 294 -10.85 28.10 -22.48
N LYS A 295 -12.04 28.67 -22.25
CA LYS A 295 -12.84 29.34 -23.28
C LYS A 295 -12.09 30.50 -23.94
N ASP A 296 -11.44 31.31 -23.12
CA ASP A 296 -10.63 32.44 -23.58
C ASP A 296 -9.46 32.01 -24.47
N VAL A 297 -8.78 30.93 -24.10
CA VAL A 297 -7.65 30.40 -24.87
C VAL A 297 -8.11 29.81 -26.20
N ILE A 298 -9.24 29.11 -26.21
CA ILE A 298 -9.78 28.47 -27.42
C ILE A 298 -10.31 29.53 -28.40
N SER A 299 -11.01 30.55 -27.90
CA SER A 299 -11.53 31.65 -28.71
C SER A 299 -10.43 32.54 -29.31
N LYS A 300 -9.30 32.73 -28.60
CA LYS A 300 -8.15 33.56 -29.04
C LYS A 300 -7.07 32.77 -29.80
N SER A 301 -7.39 31.57 -30.29
CA SER A 301 -6.43 30.56 -30.80
C SER A 301 -5.50 31.02 -31.94
N ASN A 302 -5.83 32.09 -32.67
CA ASN A 302 -5.00 32.66 -33.74
C ASN A 302 -3.83 33.55 -33.25
N ASN A 303 -3.83 33.99 -31.99
CA ASN A 303 -2.77 34.86 -31.42
C ASN A 303 -2.17 34.25 -30.13
N LYS A 304 -1.38 33.19 -30.29
CA LYS A 304 -0.73 32.43 -29.19
C LYS A 304 0.12 33.28 -28.22
N GLY A 305 0.51 34.50 -28.60
CA GLY A 305 1.32 35.41 -27.79
C GLY A 305 0.55 36.35 -26.84
N GLN A 306 -0.79 36.41 -26.88
CA GLN A 306 -1.58 37.41 -26.14
C GLN A 306 -2.40 36.84 -24.96
N ILE A 307 -2.30 35.54 -24.69
CA ILE A 307 -3.07 34.92 -23.60
C ILE A 307 -2.38 35.22 -22.26
N ARG A 308 -3.05 35.98 -21.40
CA ARG A 308 -2.65 36.21 -20.01
C ARG A 308 -3.38 35.21 -19.12
N TRP A 309 -2.63 34.31 -18.49
CA TRP A 309 -3.19 33.33 -17.57
C TRP A 309 -3.53 33.97 -16.22
N HIS A 310 -4.71 33.64 -15.69
CA HIS A 310 -5.08 34.05 -14.34
C HIS A 310 -4.11 33.44 -13.29
N PRO A 311 -3.68 34.18 -12.25
CA PRO A 311 -2.73 33.68 -11.24
C PRO A 311 -3.16 32.39 -10.54
N LEU A 312 -4.47 32.20 -10.30
CA LEU A 312 -5.00 30.95 -9.73
C LEU A 312 -4.75 29.75 -10.65
N VAL A 313 -4.94 29.90 -11.96
CA VAL A 313 -4.67 28.82 -12.93
C VAL A 313 -3.17 28.52 -12.98
N ILE A 314 -2.31 29.54 -12.93
CA ILE A 314 -0.86 29.35 -12.81
C ILE A 314 -0.51 28.60 -11.53
N LYS A 315 -1.09 28.97 -10.38
CA LYS A 315 -0.86 28.29 -9.09
C LYS A 315 -1.26 26.82 -9.14
N THR A 316 -2.43 26.50 -9.69
CA THR A 316 -2.90 25.11 -9.86
C THR A 316 -2.00 24.33 -10.82
N CYS A 317 -1.62 24.93 -11.95
CA CYS A 317 -0.71 24.30 -12.91
C CYS A 317 0.69 24.08 -12.33
N LEU A 318 1.21 25.01 -11.53
CA LEU A 318 2.45 24.85 -10.77
C LEU A 318 2.37 23.68 -9.79
N ALA A 319 1.26 23.53 -9.07
CA ALA A 319 1.07 22.43 -8.14
C ALA A 319 1.06 21.06 -8.85
N ILE A 320 0.39 20.95 -10.00
CA ILE A 320 0.39 19.73 -10.82
C ILE A 320 1.79 19.45 -11.37
N TRP A 321 2.45 20.48 -11.91
CA TRP A 321 3.79 20.38 -12.49
C TRP A 321 4.85 19.98 -11.46
N HIS A 322 4.75 20.50 -10.23
CA HIS A 322 5.64 20.16 -9.11
C HIS A 322 5.50 18.69 -8.70
N ARG A 323 4.26 18.19 -8.61
CA ARG A 323 3.98 16.77 -8.30
C ARG A 323 4.41 15.82 -9.42
N SER A 324 4.21 16.19 -10.68
CA SER A 324 4.63 15.38 -11.82
C SER A 324 4.81 16.20 -13.10
N LYS A 325 6.06 16.53 -13.41
CA LYS A 325 6.45 17.19 -14.66
C LYS A 325 6.03 16.39 -15.89
N ASN A 326 6.08 15.05 -15.80
CA ASN A 326 5.70 14.15 -16.88
C ASN A 326 4.18 14.12 -17.11
N ALA A 327 3.39 14.05 -16.04
CA ALA A 327 1.93 14.08 -16.17
C ALA A 327 1.47 15.43 -16.75
N TYR A 328 2.04 16.54 -16.26
CA TYR A 328 1.76 17.87 -16.81
C TYR A 328 2.09 17.96 -18.30
N ARG A 329 3.26 17.45 -18.71
CA ARG A 329 3.67 17.40 -20.11
C ARG A 329 2.68 16.61 -20.97
N VAL A 330 2.24 15.44 -20.52
CA VAL A 330 1.28 14.62 -21.26
C VAL A 330 -0.05 15.36 -21.42
N LEU A 331 -0.53 16.04 -20.37
CA LEU A 331 -1.76 16.85 -20.44
C LEU A 331 -1.60 18.03 -21.42
N GLU A 332 -0.49 18.76 -21.34
CA GLU A 332 -0.16 19.88 -22.24
C GLU A 332 -0.07 19.42 -23.71
N GLU A 333 0.64 18.33 -23.99
CA GLU A 333 0.87 17.79 -25.34
C GLU A 333 -0.37 17.11 -25.93
N SER A 334 -1.24 16.55 -25.09
CA SER A 334 -2.47 15.88 -25.53
C SER A 334 -3.42 16.82 -26.27
N GLY A 335 -3.34 18.13 -26.01
CA GLY A 335 -4.23 19.12 -26.59
C GLY A 335 -5.66 19.10 -26.05
N PHE A 336 -6.03 18.15 -25.19
CA PHE A 336 -7.34 18.06 -24.55
C PHE A 336 -7.67 19.27 -23.68
N ILE A 337 -6.65 19.79 -22.98
CA ILE A 337 -6.75 20.96 -22.12
C ILE A 337 -5.63 21.92 -22.53
N LYS A 338 -5.94 23.20 -22.65
CA LYS A 338 -4.94 24.23 -22.91
C LYS A 338 -4.31 24.63 -21.59
N LEU A 339 -3.00 24.44 -21.45
CA LEU A 339 -2.27 24.71 -20.23
C LEU A 339 -1.17 25.75 -20.45
N PRO A 340 -0.76 26.49 -19.41
CA PRO A 340 0.42 27.33 -19.43
C PRO A 340 1.67 26.56 -19.90
N SER A 341 2.50 27.20 -20.71
CA SER A 341 3.76 26.59 -21.15
C SER A 341 4.70 26.34 -19.96
N LYS A 342 5.54 25.30 -20.08
CA LYS A 342 6.61 25.02 -19.10
C LYS A 342 7.50 26.24 -18.82
N ARG A 343 7.81 27.04 -19.84
CA ARG A 343 8.62 28.27 -19.70
C ARG A 343 7.94 29.30 -18.80
N LEU A 344 6.62 29.46 -18.95
CA LEU A 344 5.84 30.36 -18.10
C LEU A 344 5.78 29.85 -16.65
N LEU A 345 5.58 28.56 -16.45
CA LEU A 345 5.65 27.96 -15.11
C LEU A 345 7.03 28.13 -14.47
N GLN A 346 8.11 27.91 -15.23
CA GLN A 346 9.47 28.15 -14.75
C GLN A 346 9.69 29.61 -14.35
N TYR A 347 9.21 30.56 -15.14
CA TYR A 347 9.27 31.99 -14.83
C TYR A 347 8.55 32.34 -13.52
N HIS A 348 7.35 31.79 -13.31
CA HIS A 348 6.62 32.02 -12.05
C HIS A 348 7.27 31.29 -10.87
N LYS A 349 7.83 30.10 -11.08
CA LYS A 349 8.58 29.36 -10.05
C LYS A 349 9.85 30.11 -9.63
N SER A 350 10.57 30.71 -10.59
CA SER A 350 11.82 31.42 -10.33
C SER A 350 11.64 32.87 -9.86
N LYS A 351 10.40 33.31 -9.60
CA LYS A 351 10.10 34.67 -9.14
C LYS A 351 10.72 34.97 -7.77
N ILE A 352 10.75 33.98 -6.89
CA ILE A 352 11.42 34.07 -5.58
C ILE A 352 12.75 33.35 -5.72
N LYS A 353 13.86 34.08 -5.57
CA LYS A 353 15.19 33.52 -5.73
C LYS A 353 15.66 33.00 -4.38
N GLN A 354 15.64 31.68 -4.20
CA GLN A 354 16.30 31.05 -3.06
C GLN A 354 17.82 31.22 -3.20
N ARG A 355 18.50 31.60 -2.12
CA ARG A 355 19.94 31.79 -2.04
C ARG A 355 20.45 31.12 -0.76
N PRO A 356 21.71 30.66 -0.74
CA PRO A 356 22.38 30.23 0.48
C PRO A 356 22.32 31.30 1.57
N GLY A 357 22.25 30.86 2.82
CA GLY A 357 22.12 31.70 4.00
C GLY A 357 20.68 32.13 4.28
N THR A 358 20.54 33.09 5.21
CA THR A 358 19.24 33.69 5.48
C THR A 358 18.81 34.57 4.31
N ASN A 359 17.62 34.30 3.77
CA ASN A 359 17.07 35.05 2.66
C ASN A 359 15.84 35.86 3.09
N LYS A 360 15.97 37.17 3.06
CA LYS A 360 14.90 38.13 3.41
C LYS A 360 13.64 37.97 2.56
N GLU A 361 13.76 37.61 1.28
CA GLU A 361 12.59 37.35 0.42
C GLU A 361 11.84 36.09 0.89
N MET A 362 12.57 35.06 1.35
CA MET A 362 11.97 33.83 1.88
C MET A 362 11.32 34.05 3.24
N LEU A 363 11.95 34.81 4.13
CA LEU A 363 11.35 35.15 5.43
C LEU A 363 10.13 36.05 5.27
N SER A 364 10.16 37.00 4.33
CA SER A 364 8.98 37.79 3.99
C SER A 364 7.84 36.93 3.45
N LEU A 365 8.16 35.92 2.61
CA LEU A 365 7.18 34.96 2.12
C LEU A 365 6.61 34.12 3.28
N MET A 366 7.46 33.64 4.17
CA MET A 366 7.06 32.88 5.36
C MET A 366 6.08 33.68 6.22
N HIS A 367 6.40 34.95 6.49
CA HIS A 367 5.53 35.87 7.24
C HIS A 367 4.16 36.05 6.55
N GLN A 368 4.15 36.30 5.24
CA GLN A 368 2.91 36.44 4.47
C GLN A 368 2.09 35.15 4.48
N MET A 369 2.72 33.99 4.29
CA MET A 369 2.03 32.70 4.35
C MET A 369 1.42 32.42 5.73
N ALA A 370 2.12 32.79 6.80
CA ALA A 370 1.60 32.66 8.16
C ALA A 370 0.37 33.59 8.38
N HIS A 371 0.46 34.83 7.92
CA HIS A 371 -0.64 35.79 8.00
C HIS A 371 -1.86 35.34 7.18
N ASP A 372 -1.66 34.92 5.93
CA ASP A 372 -2.73 34.44 5.04
C ASP A 372 -3.40 33.17 5.57
N SER A 373 -2.63 32.32 6.26
CA SER A 373 -3.14 31.13 6.94
C SER A 373 -3.85 31.44 8.26
N LYS A 374 -3.92 32.72 8.66
CA LYS A 374 -4.55 33.19 9.90
C LYS A 374 -4.04 32.46 11.14
N LEU A 375 -2.70 32.35 11.24
CA LEU A 375 -2.08 31.71 12.39
C LEU A 375 -2.50 32.41 13.70
N PRO A 376 -2.88 31.65 14.74
CA PRO A 376 -3.05 32.24 16.06
C PRO A 376 -1.68 32.67 16.62
N PRO A 377 -1.63 33.54 17.66
CA PRO A 377 -0.38 34.01 18.25
C PRO A 377 0.59 32.88 18.64
N ALA A 378 0.06 31.78 19.19
CA ALA A 378 0.85 30.60 19.53
C ALA A 378 1.54 29.97 18.31
N GLY A 379 0.96 30.08 17.10
CA GLY A 379 1.53 29.53 15.87
C GLY A 379 2.78 30.25 15.37
N TYR A 380 3.01 31.49 15.81
CA TYR A 380 4.26 32.24 15.56
C TYR A 380 5.39 31.86 16.52
N CYS A 381 5.07 31.12 17.58
CA CYS A 381 6.02 30.58 18.53
C CYS A 381 6.23 29.09 18.27
N GLY A 382 7.47 28.62 18.27
CA GLY A 382 7.70 27.20 18.02
C GLY A 382 9.15 26.73 18.08
N THR A 383 9.39 25.70 17.27
CA THR A 383 10.60 24.90 17.26
C THR A 383 11.40 25.22 16.00
N ILE A 384 12.72 25.36 16.14
CA ILE A 384 13.65 25.31 15.02
C ILE A 384 14.28 23.92 14.94
N LEU A 385 14.21 23.31 13.76
CA LEU A 385 14.82 22.04 13.43
C LEU A 385 16.01 22.31 12.52
N PHE A 386 17.14 21.63 12.74
CA PHE A 386 18.20 21.62 11.75
C PHE A 386 18.86 20.25 11.63
N ASP A 387 19.39 19.96 10.45
CA ASP A 387 20.16 18.76 10.14
C ASP A 387 20.98 19.00 8.86
N GLU A 388 22.02 18.19 8.65
CA GLU A 388 22.84 18.20 7.45
C GLU A 388 22.43 17.08 6.49
N MET A 389 22.25 17.42 5.20
CA MET A 389 22.11 16.41 4.15
C MET A 389 23.35 16.38 3.27
N SER A 390 23.82 15.17 2.92
CA SER A 390 24.87 15.01 1.93
C SER A 390 24.33 15.29 0.51
N ILE A 391 25.09 16.07 -0.26
CA ILE A 391 24.80 16.41 -1.65
C ILE A 391 25.86 15.86 -2.60
N GLN A 392 25.55 15.84 -3.89
CA GLN A 392 26.56 15.51 -4.90
C GLN A 392 27.55 16.66 -5.06
N VAL A 393 28.81 16.41 -4.74
CA VAL A 393 29.94 17.33 -4.96
C VAL A 393 30.14 17.52 -6.45
N GLN A 394 30.14 18.77 -6.91
CA GLN A 394 30.45 19.13 -8.31
C GLN A 394 31.42 20.31 -8.33
N SER A 395 32.49 20.20 -9.11
CA SER A 395 33.61 21.17 -9.18
C SER A 395 33.22 22.60 -9.58
N THR A 396 31.98 22.82 -10.03
CA THR A 396 31.49 24.10 -10.55
C THR A 396 30.63 24.91 -9.59
N CYS A 397 30.33 24.44 -8.37
CA CYS A 397 29.32 25.11 -7.55
C CYS A 397 29.61 25.09 -6.05
N CYS A 398 29.89 26.28 -5.51
CA CYS A 398 29.98 26.67 -4.10
C CYS A 398 31.33 26.36 -3.43
N LEU A 399 32.13 27.43 -3.33
CA LEU A 399 33.31 27.50 -2.46
C LEU A 399 32.82 27.84 -1.04
N VAL A 400 33.22 27.05 -0.05
CA VAL A 400 33.03 27.31 1.37
C VAL A 400 34.27 28.07 1.86
N ASP A 401 34.07 29.25 2.43
CA ASP A 401 35.16 30.00 3.07
C ASP A 401 35.44 29.38 4.45
N SER A 402 36.71 29.08 4.72
CA SER A 402 37.14 28.36 5.93
C SER A 402 37.30 29.25 7.15
N LYS A 403 37.16 30.58 6.99
CA LYS A 403 37.24 31.54 8.09
C LYS A 403 35.95 32.35 8.20
N TYR A 404 35.33 32.22 9.37
CA TYR A 404 34.14 32.91 9.82
C TYR A 404 34.39 34.44 9.91
N GLU A 405 34.47 35.14 8.78
CA GLU A 405 34.66 36.59 8.81
C GLU A 405 34.25 37.31 7.52
N ARG A 406 33.03 37.06 7.02
CA ARG A 406 32.31 38.04 6.19
C ARG A 406 30.86 37.64 6.01
N ARG A 407 29.96 38.62 6.17
CA ARG A 407 28.51 38.50 5.92
C ARG A 407 28.28 37.68 4.65
N HIS A 408 27.58 36.55 4.78
CA HIS A 408 27.17 35.66 3.69
C HIS A 408 26.08 36.32 2.80
N SER A 409 26.21 37.60 2.44
CA SER A 409 25.29 38.30 1.54
C SER A 409 25.57 38.05 0.06
N ASP A 410 26.77 37.58 -0.30
CA ASP A 410 27.25 37.66 -1.70
C ASP A 410 27.78 36.36 -2.31
N LEU A 411 27.42 35.18 -1.78
CA LEU A 411 27.61 33.94 -2.55
C LEU A 411 26.54 33.82 -3.65
N GLN A 412 26.77 34.52 -4.75
CA GLN A 412 25.87 34.59 -5.89
C GLN A 412 25.91 33.27 -6.68
N LEU A 413 24.88 32.43 -6.55
CA LEU A 413 24.61 31.38 -7.54
C LEU A 413 24.12 32.07 -8.83
N CYS A 414 24.99 32.12 -9.84
CA CYS A 414 24.64 32.60 -11.16
C CYS A 414 23.56 31.71 -11.79
N ASN A 415 22.33 32.19 -11.75
CA ASN A 415 21.26 31.72 -12.62
C ASN A 415 21.49 32.31 -14.00
N ASN A 416 21.79 31.48 -15.00
CA ASN A 416 21.24 31.61 -16.34
C ASN A 416 21.31 30.26 -17.07
N GLY A 417 20.20 29.89 -17.70
CA GLY A 417 20.17 28.81 -18.68
C GLY A 417 21.01 29.23 -19.89
N LEU A 418 22.23 28.71 -19.93
CA LEU A 418 23.27 28.73 -20.97
C LEU A 418 24.58 28.69 -20.17
N ILE A 419 25.36 27.64 -20.43
CA ILE A 419 26.72 27.50 -19.92
C ILE A 419 27.45 28.80 -20.24
N ASP A 420 27.81 29.57 -19.21
CA ASP A 420 28.81 30.62 -19.35
C ASP A 420 29.97 30.27 -18.43
N MET A 421 31.03 29.80 -19.06
CA MET A 421 32.24 29.26 -18.44
C MET A 421 33.17 30.39 -17.96
N ASN A 422 32.62 31.45 -17.37
CA ASN A 422 33.36 32.69 -17.07
C ASN A 422 32.95 33.39 -15.75
N VAL A 423 32.35 32.68 -14.78
CA VAL A 423 32.24 33.17 -13.38
C VAL A 423 33.31 32.52 -12.49
N ILE A 424 34.51 32.43 -13.06
CA ILE A 424 35.76 32.60 -12.33
C ILE A 424 36.15 34.05 -12.65
N ILE A 425 36.60 34.83 -11.67
CA ILE A 425 36.92 36.27 -11.77
C ILE A 425 35.72 37.19 -11.44
N THR A 426 35.25 37.18 -10.19
CA THR A 426 35.11 38.41 -9.37
C THR A 426 35.06 38.03 -7.88
N LEU A 427 36.04 37.25 -7.42
CA LEU A 427 36.50 37.34 -6.03
C LEU A 427 37.82 38.10 -6.14
N GLY A 428 37.83 39.35 -5.67
CA GLY A 428 38.99 40.23 -5.76
C GLY A 428 40.23 39.57 -5.17
N PHE A 429 41.39 39.98 -5.68
CA PHE A 429 42.72 39.78 -5.09
C PHE A 429 42.67 39.46 -3.59
N PHE A 430 42.90 38.19 -3.24
CA PHE A 430 43.27 37.80 -1.88
C PHE A 430 44.72 37.29 -1.94
N GLU A 431 45.64 38.13 -1.49
CA GLU A 431 46.98 37.70 -1.10
C GLU A 431 46.84 36.92 0.22
N GLY A 432 46.83 35.59 0.13
CA GLY A 432 46.80 34.69 1.27
C GLY A 432 46.46 33.27 0.85
N GLU A 433 47.14 32.27 1.41
CA GLU A 433 47.00 30.83 1.11
C GLU A 433 45.64 30.22 1.59
N ASP A 434 44.53 30.93 1.49
CA ASP A 434 43.23 30.43 1.95
C ASP A 434 42.63 29.45 0.92
N ARG A 435 42.51 28.18 1.33
CA ARG A 435 41.98 27.08 0.50
C ARG A 435 40.46 27.12 0.52
N THR A 436 39.86 27.41 -0.63
CA THR A 436 38.41 27.27 -0.84
C THR A 436 38.03 25.79 -1.03
N GLU A 437 37.10 25.28 -0.23
CA GLU A 437 36.63 23.88 -0.31
C GLU A 437 35.26 23.76 -0.98
N ILE A 438 35.00 22.65 -1.67
CA ILE A 438 33.72 22.41 -2.36
C ILE A 438 32.72 21.83 -1.36
N ALA A 439 31.53 22.45 -1.26
CA ALA A 439 30.46 21.97 -0.38
C ALA A 439 30.06 20.51 -0.70
N SER A 440 30.00 19.68 0.35
CA SER A 440 29.57 18.27 0.31
C SER A 440 28.26 18.03 1.06
N HIS A 441 27.85 18.99 1.88
CA HIS A 441 26.65 18.95 2.70
C HIS A 441 25.84 20.25 2.58
N ILE A 442 24.58 20.18 3.00
CA ILE A 442 23.72 21.34 3.21
C ILE A 442 23.16 21.24 4.62
N LEU A 443 23.47 22.25 5.44
CA LEU A 443 22.82 22.51 6.71
C LEU A 443 21.50 23.24 6.46
N GLN A 444 20.37 22.58 6.71
CA GLN A 444 19.05 23.15 6.50
C GLN A 444 18.40 23.48 7.85
N PHE A 445 17.86 24.70 7.98
CA PHE A 445 16.99 25.08 9.08
C PHE A 445 15.52 25.09 8.65
N MET A 446 14.64 24.60 9.51
CA MET A 446 13.21 24.61 9.34
C MET A 446 12.53 25.11 10.61
N PHE A 447 11.64 26.08 10.47
CA PHE A 447 10.76 26.51 11.55
C PHE A 447 9.49 25.66 11.58
N VAL A 448 9.08 25.26 12.78
CA VAL A 448 7.86 24.51 13.06
C VAL A 448 7.11 25.22 14.19
N GLY A 449 6.06 25.97 13.84
CA GLY A 449 5.18 26.62 14.80
C GLY A 449 4.42 25.60 15.66
N SER A 450 4.08 25.97 16.90
CA SER A 450 3.40 25.09 17.85
C SER A 450 2.05 24.54 17.35
N THR A 451 1.38 25.25 16.44
CA THR A 451 0.11 24.85 15.82
C THR A 451 0.30 24.07 14.50
N GLY A 452 1.55 23.73 14.14
CA GLY A 452 1.87 22.86 13.00
C GLY A 452 2.24 23.59 11.70
N PHE A 453 2.34 24.92 11.69
CA PHE A 453 2.91 25.66 10.55
C PHE A 453 4.38 25.28 10.38
N LYS A 454 4.80 24.94 9.15
CA LYS A 454 6.14 24.43 8.85
C LYS A 454 6.71 25.19 7.67
N PHE A 455 7.94 25.65 7.78
CA PHE A 455 8.59 26.38 6.69
C PHE A 455 10.11 26.17 6.70
N PRO A 456 10.72 25.71 5.59
CA PRO A 456 12.18 25.67 5.45
C PRO A 456 12.70 27.10 5.29
N CYS A 457 13.24 27.68 6.37
CA CYS A 457 13.53 29.11 6.42
C CYS A 457 14.84 29.48 5.71
N CYS A 458 15.90 28.68 5.86
CA CYS A 458 17.21 28.96 5.28
C CYS A 458 18.09 27.70 5.19
N TYR A 459 19.12 27.74 4.36
CA TYR A 459 20.08 26.65 4.18
C TYR A 459 21.49 27.17 3.94
N PHE A 460 22.50 26.41 4.37
CA PHE A 460 23.91 26.77 4.27
C PHE A 460 24.70 25.61 3.64
N PRO A 461 25.45 25.84 2.54
CA PRO A 461 26.38 24.86 2.00
C PRO A 461 27.56 24.65 2.97
N THR A 462 27.88 23.41 3.28
CA THR A 462 28.93 23.04 4.26
C THR A 462 29.78 21.88 3.74
N VAL A 463 30.98 21.69 4.30
CA VAL A 463 31.77 20.45 4.11
C VAL A 463 31.52 19.48 5.26
N GLU A 464 31.37 20.00 6.46
CA GLU A 464 30.80 19.43 7.69
C GLU A 464 30.82 20.61 8.67
N VAL A 465 29.70 20.95 9.31
CA VAL A 465 29.66 22.13 10.18
C VAL A 465 30.34 21.86 11.53
N ASP A 466 31.30 22.70 11.92
CA ASP A 466 31.88 22.63 13.26
C ASP A 466 30.95 23.27 14.31
N PRO A 467 31.08 22.88 15.59
CA PRO A 467 30.21 23.36 16.66
C PRO A 467 30.14 24.89 16.85
N VAL A 468 31.25 25.61 16.62
CA VAL A 468 31.34 27.05 16.85
C VAL A 468 30.66 27.79 15.71
N THR A 469 30.95 27.40 14.46
CA THR A 469 30.26 27.91 13.27
C THR A 469 28.75 27.67 13.38
N LEU A 470 28.34 26.48 13.82
CA LEU A 470 26.94 26.13 14.04
C LEU A 470 26.29 27.02 15.11
N TYR A 471 27.00 27.31 16.21
CA TYR A 471 26.51 28.17 17.29
C TYR A 471 26.17 29.57 16.78
N HIS A 472 27.10 30.21 16.06
CA HIS A 472 26.87 31.54 15.52
C HIS A 472 25.77 31.54 14.44
N THR A 473 25.82 30.58 13.51
CA THR A 473 24.80 30.44 12.46
C THR A 473 23.41 30.26 13.05
N PHE A 474 23.27 29.46 14.10
CA PHE A 474 22.01 29.26 14.80
C PHE A 474 21.44 30.57 15.34
N TRP A 475 22.25 31.37 16.04
CA TRP A 475 21.79 32.65 16.60
C TRP A 475 21.49 33.70 15.54
N ASP A 476 22.21 33.72 14.42
CA ASP A 476 21.87 34.57 13.27
C ASP A 476 20.47 34.21 12.74
N VAL A 477 20.18 32.91 12.58
CA VAL A 477 18.86 32.44 12.13
C VAL A 477 17.76 32.76 13.14
N VAL A 478 18.03 32.60 14.45
CA VAL A 478 17.07 32.96 15.51
C VAL A 478 16.77 34.46 15.49
N PHE A 479 17.79 35.30 15.29
CA PHE A 479 17.62 36.74 15.14
C PHE A 479 16.74 37.08 13.95
N ASP A 480 17.06 36.55 12.77
CA ASP A 480 16.32 36.81 11.54
C ASP A 480 14.86 36.35 11.65
N LEU A 481 14.59 35.19 12.26
CA LEU A 481 13.21 34.75 12.52
C LEU A 481 12.47 35.72 13.45
N HIS A 482 13.14 36.21 14.49
CA HIS A 482 12.58 37.16 15.43
C HIS A 482 12.21 38.49 14.76
N GLU A 483 13.06 39.02 13.88
CA GLU A 483 12.77 40.24 13.10
C GLU A 483 11.49 40.12 12.26
N TYR A 484 11.15 38.92 11.80
CA TYR A 484 9.94 38.64 11.01
C TYR A 484 8.74 38.18 11.86
N GLY A 485 8.84 38.28 13.19
CA GLY A 485 7.76 37.99 14.14
C GLY A 485 7.60 36.51 14.51
N PHE A 486 8.61 35.68 14.25
CA PHE A 486 8.62 34.27 14.65
C PHE A 486 9.54 34.06 15.85
N GLU A 487 9.01 33.47 16.91
CA GLU A 487 9.75 33.21 18.13
C GLU A 487 10.18 31.76 18.23
N VAL A 488 11.48 31.55 18.44
CA VAL A 488 12.07 30.22 18.64
C VAL A 488 12.21 29.95 20.13
N VAL A 489 11.54 28.89 20.59
CA VAL A 489 11.55 28.43 21.99
C VAL A 489 12.28 27.09 22.14
N LEU A 490 12.24 26.24 21.11
CA LEU A 490 12.87 24.93 21.14
C LEU A 490 13.80 24.75 19.93
N CYS A 491 14.99 24.25 20.15
CA CYS A 491 15.91 23.79 19.12
C CYS A 491 15.98 22.26 19.15
N VAL A 492 15.73 21.60 18.02
CA VAL A 492 15.88 20.14 17.89
C VAL A 492 16.90 19.80 16.80
N CYS A 493 17.89 19.01 17.18
CA CYS A 493 18.94 18.52 16.29
C CYS A 493 19.17 17.03 16.48
N ASP A 494 20.00 16.44 15.62
CA ASP A 494 20.42 15.05 15.79
C ASP A 494 21.43 14.96 16.96
N GLY A 495 21.96 13.77 17.22
CA GLY A 495 23.05 13.64 18.20
C GLY A 495 24.35 13.21 17.56
N ALA A 496 24.76 13.90 16.50
CA ALA A 496 26.15 13.96 16.08
C ALA A 496 27.00 14.62 17.18
N GLU A 497 28.32 14.42 17.13
CA GLU A 497 29.20 14.99 18.16
C GLU A 497 29.26 16.51 18.09
N ALA A 498 29.23 17.06 16.87
CA ALA A 498 29.23 18.50 16.68
C ALA A 498 28.00 19.14 17.35
N ASN A 499 26.81 18.57 17.11
CA ASN A 499 25.54 19.02 17.67
C ASN A 499 25.49 18.93 19.20
N ARG A 500 26.03 17.86 19.81
CA ARG A 500 26.16 17.80 21.28
C ARG A 500 27.06 18.90 21.84
N SER A 501 28.15 19.22 21.13
CA SER A 501 29.09 20.25 21.54
C SER A 501 28.47 21.64 21.41
N PHE A 502 27.74 21.88 20.31
CA PHE A 502 26.89 23.05 20.10
C PHE A 502 25.91 23.25 21.25
N ILE A 503 25.17 22.21 21.66
CA ILE A 503 24.25 22.30 22.81
C ILE A 503 25.03 22.71 24.06
N LYS A 504 26.17 22.06 24.35
CA LYS A 504 26.97 22.36 25.55
C LYS A 504 27.51 23.78 25.59
N TYR A 505 27.80 24.41 24.45
CA TYR A 505 28.26 25.81 24.41
C TYR A 505 27.22 26.82 24.92
N HIS A 506 25.96 26.41 25.10
CA HIS A 506 24.91 27.26 25.66
C HIS A 506 24.84 27.26 27.19
N PHE A 507 25.66 26.42 27.85
CA PHE A 507 25.60 26.20 29.30
C PHE A 507 26.98 26.37 29.92
N GLU A 508 27.06 27.11 31.03
CA GLU A 508 28.32 27.35 31.74
C GLU A 508 28.85 26.08 32.43
N GLU A 509 27.96 25.30 33.05
CA GLU A 509 28.31 24.04 33.73
C GLU A 509 27.77 22.81 33.00
N ASP A 510 26.47 22.54 33.12
CA ASP A 510 25.87 21.27 32.72
C ASP A 510 24.44 21.45 32.26
N ALA A 511 24.23 21.23 30.96
CA ALA A 511 22.91 21.27 30.33
C ALA A 511 21.87 20.38 31.03
N VAL A 512 22.27 19.26 31.67
CA VAL A 512 21.33 18.39 32.38
C VAL A 512 20.79 19.06 33.64
N LYS A 513 21.64 19.76 34.42
CA LYS A 513 21.21 20.47 35.64
C LYS A 513 20.23 21.60 35.31
N ASP A 514 20.46 22.26 34.19
CA ASP A 514 19.63 23.38 33.71
C ASP A 514 18.42 22.91 32.89
N ASN A 515 18.10 21.61 32.90
CA ASN A 515 16.99 21.01 32.15
C ASN A 515 17.00 21.39 30.66
N PHE A 516 18.21 21.49 30.09
CA PHE A 516 18.49 21.90 28.72
C PHE A 516 17.86 23.25 28.33
N THR A 517 17.69 24.14 29.31
CA THR A 517 17.06 25.44 29.14
C THR A 517 18.04 26.55 29.49
N THR A 518 18.25 27.47 28.56
CA THR A 518 19.05 28.70 28.75
C THR A 518 18.19 29.92 28.39
N THR A 519 18.80 31.11 28.36
CA THR A 519 18.13 32.34 27.97
C THR A 519 18.33 32.64 26.49
N ASN A 520 17.25 32.98 25.78
CA ASN A 520 17.31 33.53 24.44
C ASN A 520 17.90 34.94 24.48
N PHE A 521 19.02 35.18 23.79
CA PHE A 521 19.73 36.47 23.81
C PHE A 521 18.91 37.64 23.28
N TYR A 522 17.95 37.38 22.40
CA TYR A 522 17.18 38.44 21.74
C TYR A 522 15.86 38.74 22.45
N THR A 523 15.24 37.73 23.09
CA THR A 523 13.93 37.89 23.73
C THR A 523 14.00 37.90 25.26
N GLY A 524 15.08 37.40 25.86
CA GLY A 524 15.17 37.15 27.30
C GLY A 524 14.34 35.96 27.80
N GLU A 525 13.59 35.31 26.91
CA GLU A 525 12.72 34.16 27.20
C GLU A 525 13.51 32.84 27.23
N PRO A 526 12.93 31.73 27.71
CA PRO A 526 13.58 30.44 27.69
C PRO A 526 13.90 29.93 26.28
N MET A 527 15.14 29.50 26.05
CA MET A 527 15.60 28.74 24.87
C MET A 527 15.93 27.30 25.30
N ILE A 528 15.19 26.33 24.76
CA ILE A 528 15.33 24.91 25.11
C ILE A 528 16.07 24.16 24.00
N PHE A 529 16.93 23.22 24.36
CA PHE A 529 17.62 22.33 23.44
C PHE A 529 17.20 20.87 23.64
N MET A 530 17.03 20.15 22.53
CA MET A 530 16.64 18.75 22.57
C MET A 530 17.29 17.96 21.43
N VAL A 531 17.78 16.76 21.74
CA VAL A 531 18.20 15.80 20.73
C VAL A 531 17.00 14.95 20.28
N ASP A 532 16.86 14.74 18.97
CA ASP A 532 15.72 14.07 18.38
C ASP A 532 15.37 12.69 19.01
N PRO A 533 14.11 12.49 19.43
CA PRO A 533 13.65 11.22 20.00
C PRO A 533 13.84 9.99 19.09
N SER A 534 13.56 10.10 17.78
CA SER A 534 13.64 8.96 16.85
C SER A 534 15.09 8.44 16.74
N HIS A 535 16.08 9.34 16.68
CA HIS A 535 17.50 8.98 16.72
C HIS A 535 17.91 8.37 18.06
N ASN A 536 17.32 8.79 19.17
CA ASN A 536 17.64 8.27 20.50
C ASN A 536 17.22 6.81 20.67
N PHE A 537 16.05 6.41 20.18
CA PHE A 537 15.64 4.99 20.20
C PHE A 537 16.57 4.11 19.35
N LYS A 538 17.01 4.59 18.17
CA LYS A 538 18.05 3.89 17.38
C LYS A 538 19.35 3.72 18.18
N LYS A 539 19.82 4.77 18.86
CA LYS A 539 21.04 4.73 19.68
C LYS A 539 20.91 3.79 20.89
N LEU A 540 19.76 3.79 21.57
CA LEU A 540 19.46 2.88 22.67
C LEU A 540 19.53 1.42 22.20
N ARG A 541 18.83 1.10 21.11
CA ARG A 541 18.87 -0.25 20.51
C ARG A 541 20.30 -0.63 20.11
N ASN A 542 21.03 0.26 19.43
CA ASN A 542 22.41 -0.02 19.01
C ASN A 542 23.38 -0.20 20.20
N ASN A 543 23.10 0.45 21.34
CA ASN A 543 23.84 0.27 22.59
C ASN A 543 23.52 -1.09 23.23
N LEU A 544 22.24 -1.47 23.29
CA LEU A 544 21.81 -2.77 23.78
C LEU A 544 22.32 -3.93 22.92
N MET A 545 22.32 -3.79 21.58
CA MET A 545 22.89 -4.76 20.65
C MET A 545 24.37 -5.06 20.93
N LYS A 546 25.11 -4.08 21.44
CA LYS A 546 26.51 -4.22 21.84
C LYS A 546 26.66 -4.86 23.22
N SER A 547 25.58 -5.08 23.97
CA SER A 547 25.62 -5.70 25.29
C SER A 547 25.61 -7.21 25.18
N THR A 548 26.78 -7.84 25.36
CA THR A 548 26.94 -9.30 25.31
C THR A 548 27.91 -9.79 26.39
N THR A 549 27.88 -11.09 26.68
CA THR A 549 28.90 -11.74 27.51
C THR A 549 30.24 -11.82 26.75
N GLY A 550 31.36 -11.67 27.46
CA GLY A 550 32.70 -11.82 26.89
C GLY A 550 33.38 -10.52 26.39
N LYS A 551 34.20 -10.61 25.33
CA LYS A 551 34.98 -9.49 24.78
C LYS A 551 34.10 -8.58 23.91
N SER A 552 33.23 -7.82 24.56
CA SER A 552 32.35 -6.87 23.92
C SER A 552 32.63 -5.42 24.33
N PRO A 553 32.32 -4.43 23.47
CA PRO A 553 32.33 -3.02 23.86
C PRO A 553 31.32 -2.69 24.98
N ARG A 554 30.27 -3.49 25.20
CA ARG A 554 29.32 -3.33 26.32
C ARG A 554 28.95 -4.67 26.95
N ASN A 555 28.62 -4.64 28.23
CA ASN A 555 28.03 -5.74 28.99
C ASN A 555 27.21 -5.12 30.13
N PHE A 556 26.01 -4.66 29.80
CA PHE A 556 25.14 -3.93 30.71
C PHE A 556 24.80 -4.74 31.94
N GLN A 557 24.82 -4.08 33.10
CA GLN A 557 24.53 -4.72 34.36
C GLN A 557 23.87 -3.74 35.32
N LEU A 558 22.85 -4.20 36.03
CA LEU A 558 22.12 -3.45 37.06
C LEU A 558 21.85 -4.35 38.26
N CYS A 559 22.27 -3.93 39.45
CA CYS A 559 22.14 -4.67 40.70
C CYS A 559 22.69 -6.11 40.60
N GLY A 560 23.81 -6.28 39.90
CA GLY A 560 24.42 -7.59 39.68
C GLY A 560 23.84 -8.41 38.51
N TYR A 561 22.69 -8.03 37.93
CA TYR A 561 22.06 -8.77 36.83
C TYR A 561 22.37 -8.16 35.46
N ASN A 562 22.63 -9.01 34.46
CA ASN A 562 22.98 -8.55 33.11
C ASN A 562 21.75 -8.13 32.30
N ILE A 563 21.92 -7.16 31.42
CA ILE A 563 20.94 -6.73 30.41
C ILE A 563 21.54 -7.00 29.03
N LEU A 564 21.18 -8.13 28.41
CA LEU A 564 21.87 -8.63 27.22
C LEU A 564 20.99 -8.62 25.98
N TRP A 565 21.60 -8.44 24.82
CA TRP A 565 20.91 -8.61 23.53
C TRP A 565 20.41 -10.05 23.33
N SER A 566 21.17 -11.04 23.81
CA SER A 566 20.79 -12.46 23.72
C SER A 566 19.46 -12.74 24.41
N HIS A 567 19.18 -12.12 25.55
CA HIS A 567 17.88 -12.30 26.24
C HIS A 567 16.68 -11.99 25.34
N LEU A 568 16.77 -10.96 24.49
CA LEU A 568 15.72 -10.61 23.55
C LEU A 568 15.67 -11.60 22.37
N LYS A 569 16.84 -12.00 21.85
CA LYS A 569 16.94 -12.96 20.75
C LYS A 569 16.39 -14.34 21.15
N ASP A 570 16.72 -14.81 22.35
CA ASP A 570 16.28 -16.10 22.88
C ASP A 570 14.75 -16.10 23.08
N ALA A 571 14.19 -15.00 23.60
CA ALA A 571 12.75 -14.84 23.74
C ALA A 571 12.01 -14.81 22.39
N PHE A 572 12.61 -14.22 21.36
CA PHE A 572 12.09 -14.24 20.00
C PHE A 572 12.14 -15.65 19.37
N ILE A 573 13.27 -16.34 19.50
CA ILE A 573 13.42 -17.73 19.02
C ILE A 573 12.36 -18.62 19.69
N TYR A 574 12.19 -18.47 21.00
CA TYR A 574 11.16 -19.17 21.75
C TYR A 574 9.75 -18.91 21.17
N ASP A 575 9.36 -17.66 20.90
CA ASP A 575 8.05 -17.34 20.34
C ASP A 575 7.85 -17.96 18.95
N VAL A 576 8.88 -17.95 18.11
CA VAL A 576 8.83 -18.54 16.75
C VAL A 576 8.71 -20.06 16.80
N GLU A 577 9.43 -20.73 17.71
CA GLU A 577 9.48 -22.19 17.78
C GLU A 577 8.30 -22.81 18.52
N ASN A 578 7.76 -22.12 19.54
CA ASN A 578 6.80 -22.71 20.47
C ASN A 578 5.35 -22.23 20.28
N ASN A 579 5.11 -21.17 19.51
CA ASN A 579 3.76 -20.67 19.26
C ASN A 579 3.31 -21.00 17.81
N PRO A 580 2.28 -21.87 17.62
CA PRO A 580 1.77 -22.24 16.29
C PRO A 580 1.32 -21.03 15.46
N ILE A 581 0.90 -19.99 16.15
CA ILE A 581 0.76 -18.64 15.63
C ILE A 581 1.70 -17.80 16.49
N ALA A 582 2.91 -17.52 15.98
CA ALA A 582 3.84 -16.61 16.64
C ALA A 582 3.03 -15.40 17.13
N THR A 583 3.13 -15.10 18.43
CA THR A 583 2.28 -14.10 19.08
C THR A 583 2.42 -12.75 18.34
N PHE A 584 3.54 -12.57 17.63
CA PHE A 584 3.94 -11.33 17.00
C PHE A 584 4.59 -11.50 15.62
N LYS A 585 3.76 -11.57 14.56
CA LYS A 585 4.18 -11.71 13.13
C LYS A 585 5.07 -10.59 12.56
N PHE A 586 5.35 -9.52 13.31
CA PHE A 586 6.11 -8.36 12.82
C PHE A 586 7.59 -8.42 13.21
N LEU A 587 7.96 -9.13 14.29
CA LEU A 587 9.36 -9.38 14.59
C LEU A 587 9.92 -10.38 13.58
N THR A 588 11.08 -10.05 13.03
CA THR A 588 11.77 -10.82 12.00
C THR A 588 13.23 -10.97 12.37
N PRO A 589 13.99 -11.89 11.75
CA PRO A 589 15.43 -11.97 11.95
C PRO A 589 16.15 -10.63 11.73
N ASP A 590 15.66 -9.79 10.81
CA ASP A 590 16.23 -8.45 10.54
C ASP A 590 16.18 -7.50 11.75
N HIS A 591 15.32 -7.74 12.74
CA HIS A 591 15.27 -6.96 13.98
C HIS A 591 16.46 -7.29 14.90
N PHE A 592 16.87 -8.55 14.91
CA PHE A 592 17.93 -9.07 15.79
C PHE A 592 19.30 -9.05 15.13
N GLU A 593 19.33 -9.15 13.79
CA GLU A 593 20.52 -9.16 12.95
C GLU A 593 20.46 -8.10 11.84
N PRO A 594 20.22 -6.82 12.17
CA PRO A 594 20.12 -5.77 11.17
C PRO A 594 21.46 -5.50 10.50
N ASN A 595 21.48 -5.51 9.17
CA ASN A 595 22.59 -4.99 8.38
C ASN A 595 22.74 -3.46 8.56
N SER A 596 23.77 -2.86 7.94
CA SER A 596 24.03 -1.42 8.08
C SER A 596 22.83 -0.54 7.72
N ALA A 597 22.06 -0.89 6.69
CA ALA A 597 20.84 -0.17 6.32
C ALA A 597 19.70 -0.41 7.33
N GLY A 598 19.56 -1.64 7.85
CA GLY A 598 18.60 -1.98 8.90
C GLY A 598 18.87 -1.25 10.21
N LYS A 599 20.13 -0.96 10.54
CA LYS A 599 20.49 -0.14 11.71
C LYS A 599 19.95 1.30 11.64
N MET A 600 19.66 1.80 10.45
CA MET A 600 19.11 3.15 10.25
C MET A 600 17.58 3.20 10.27
N ARG A 601 16.89 2.06 10.20
CA ARG A 601 15.42 2.01 10.16
C ARG A 601 14.81 2.21 11.54
N ASN A 602 14.02 3.27 11.70
CA ASN A 602 13.34 3.61 12.96
C ASN A 602 12.42 2.47 13.43
N TYR A 603 11.57 1.92 12.54
CA TYR A 603 10.59 0.90 12.92
C TYR A 603 11.24 -0.38 13.51
N LEU A 604 12.42 -0.78 13.02
CA LEU A 604 13.13 -1.95 13.57
C LEU A 604 13.59 -1.71 15.02
N ALA A 605 13.97 -0.47 15.35
CA ALA A 605 14.32 -0.12 16.72
C ALA A 605 13.07 -0.02 17.60
N ASP A 606 12.01 0.60 17.09
CA ASP A 606 10.74 0.81 17.78
C ASP A 606 10.10 -0.54 18.15
N ASP A 607 10.07 -1.51 17.23
CA ASP A 607 9.48 -2.84 17.46
C ASP A 607 10.24 -3.64 18.53
N VAL A 608 11.58 -3.51 18.58
CA VAL A 608 12.43 -4.21 19.56
C VAL A 608 12.38 -3.54 20.94
N LEU A 609 12.28 -2.22 21.01
CA LEU A 609 12.25 -1.47 22.27
C LEU A 609 10.83 -1.26 22.81
N GLY A 610 9.81 -1.66 22.06
CA GLY A 610 8.42 -1.37 22.34
C GLY A 610 7.68 -2.44 23.15
N LYS A 611 6.39 -2.15 23.40
CA LYS A 611 5.49 -2.96 24.24
C LYS A 611 5.38 -4.42 23.79
N ARG A 612 5.49 -4.69 22.50
CA ARG A 612 5.31 -6.04 22.01
C ARG A 612 6.50 -6.94 22.32
N MET A 613 7.74 -6.43 22.20
CA MET A 613 8.93 -7.16 22.66
C MET A 613 8.91 -7.40 24.18
N LEU A 614 8.37 -6.44 24.95
CA LEU A 614 8.14 -6.62 26.38
C LEU A 614 7.22 -7.81 26.66
N GLU A 615 6.11 -7.93 25.94
CA GLU A 615 5.16 -9.05 26.07
C GLU A 615 5.82 -10.39 25.70
N VAL A 616 6.66 -10.42 24.66
CA VAL A 616 7.48 -11.61 24.30
C VAL A 616 8.41 -12.01 25.44
N LEU A 617 9.16 -11.06 26.00
CA LEU A 617 10.06 -11.32 27.12
C LEU A 617 9.33 -11.83 28.37
N GLN A 618 8.16 -11.27 28.67
CA GLN A 618 7.33 -11.71 29.80
C GLN A 618 6.75 -13.11 29.59
N ASN A 619 6.31 -13.44 28.36
CA ASN A 619 5.88 -14.79 28.00
C ASN A 619 7.04 -15.79 28.14
N TYR A 620 8.21 -15.44 27.62
CA TYR A 620 9.41 -16.27 27.70
C TYR A 620 9.84 -16.52 29.16
N LYS A 621 9.86 -15.48 30.00
CA LYS A 621 10.12 -15.62 31.43
C LYS A 621 9.13 -16.58 32.10
N ARG A 622 7.82 -16.41 31.85
CA ARG A 622 6.77 -17.30 32.41
C ARG A 622 6.97 -18.76 32.00
N HIS A 623 7.42 -18.99 30.77
CA HIS A 623 7.75 -20.33 30.29
C HIS A 623 8.94 -20.93 31.04
N LEU A 624 10.06 -20.20 31.14
CA LEU A 624 11.24 -20.65 31.88
C LEU A 624 10.94 -20.93 33.35
N GLU A 625 10.12 -20.11 34.01
CA GLU A 625 9.72 -20.34 35.41
C GLU A 625 8.91 -21.62 35.58
N LYS A 626 8.07 -21.94 34.59
CA LYS A 626 7.29 -23.18 34.57
C LYS A 626 8.17 -24.41 34.34
N ASP A 627 9.14 -24.31 33.43
CA ASP A 627 10.05 -25.40 33.08
C ASP A 627 11.07 -25.68 34.19
N GLU A 628 11.71 -24.64 34.72
CA GLU A 628 12.70 -24.74 35.80
C GLU A 628 12.07 -24.93 37.19
N ARG A 629 10.75 -24.74 37.33
CA ARG A 629 9.99 -24.76 38.61
C ARG A 629 10.57 -23.85 39.69
N ARG A 630 11.16 -22.72 39.28
CA ARG A 630 11.72 -21.70 40.17
C ARG A 630 11.61 -20.31 39.54
N PRO A 631 11.65 -19.23 40.35
CA PRO A 631 11.64 -17.87 39.82
C PRO A 631 12.86 -17.57 38.95
N VAL A 632 12.63 -16.91 37.81
CA VAL A 632 13.68 -16.54 36.85
C VAL A 632 14.00 -15.07 37.03
N THR A 633 15.16 -14.80 37.65
CA THR A 633 15.56 -13.43 38.03
C THR A 633 16.52 -12.77 37.04
N PHE A 634 17.26 -13.56 36.24
CA PHE A 634 18.27 -13.01 35.32
C PHE A 634 17.66 -12.15 34.18
N LEU A 635 16.37 -12.33 33.89
CA LEU A 635 15.64 -11.52 32.90
C LEU A 635 15.03 -10.24 33.48
N ASP A 636 14.93 -10.08 34.80
CA ASP A 636 14.17 -9.00 35.43
C ASP A 636 14.65 -7.61 35.00
N LYS A 637 15.96 -7.40 35.02
CA LYS A 637 16.54 -6.11 34.62
C LYS A 637 16.43 -5.85 33.12
N THR A 638 16.37 -6.90 32.31
CA THR A 638 16.10 -6.77 30.88
C THR A 638 14.65 -6.39 30.61
N ILE A 639 13.71 -7.01 31.32
CA ILE A 639 12.29 -6.65 31.28
C ILE A 639 12.09 -5.21 31.75
N GLN A 640 12.74 -4.78 32.84
CA GLN A 640 12.69 -3.40 33.32
C GLN A 640 13.26 -2.40 32.30
N PHE A 641 14.37 -2.75 31.63
CA PHE A 641 14.93 -1.92 30.56
C PHE A 641 13.92 -1.74 29.41
N ILE A 642 13.32 -2.84 28.92
CA ILE A 642 12.35 -2.77 27.82
C ILE A 642 11.05 -2.09 28.26
N GLN A 643 10.62 -2.25 29.51
CA GLN A 643 9.49 -1.51 30.08
C GLN A 643 9.75 0.00 30.05
N THR A 644 10.96 0.41 30.42
CA THR A 644 11.40 1.81 30.42
C THR A 644 11.40 2.36 28.99
N THR A 645 12.04 1.67 28.04
CA THR A 645 12.09 2.14 26.65
C THR A 645 10.73 2.11 25.97
N SER A 646 9.88 1.12 26.29
CA SER A 646 8.51 1.01 25.78
C SER A 646 7.64 2.18 26.24
N THR A 647 7.79 2.60 27.51
CA THR A 647 7.06 3.74 28.07
C THR A 647 7.48 5.03 27.39
N LEU A 648 8.79 5.27 27.24
CA LEU A 648 9.31 6.41 26.49
C LEU A 648 8.82 6.39 25.03
N LEU A 649 8.87 5.24 24.35
CA LEU A 649 8.43 5.11 22.96
C LEU A 649 6.94 5.42 22.83
N LYS A 650 6.09 4.90 23.72
CA LYS A 650 4.65 5.21 23.80
C LYS A 650 4.41 6.71 23.89
N ASN A 651 5.17 7.40 24.76
CA ASN A 651 4.97 8.82 25.05
C ASN A 651 5.52 9.73 23.94
N PHE A 652 6.68 9.38 23.37
CA PHE A 652 7.34 10.17 22.32
C PHE A 652 6.88 9.85 20.90
N LYS A 653 6.05 8.82 20.71
CA LYS A 653 5.31 8.55 19.47
C LYS A 653 3.81 8.81 19.61
N ALA A 654 3.38 9.39 20.73
CA ALA A 654 1.98 9.71 20.97
C ALA A 654 1.46 10.74 19.96
N LYS A 655 0.35 10.43 19.30
CA LYS A 655 -0.36 11.37 18.42
C LYS A 655 -1.14 12.42 19.20
N ALA A 656 -1.58 12.07 20.42
CA ALA A 656 -2.35 12.95 21.26
C ALA A 656 -1.48 14.08 21.84
N PRO A 657 -1.92 15.35 21.76
CA PRO A 657 -1.20 16.46 22.36
C PRO A 657 -1.12 16.35 23.88
N TYR A 658 -0.14 17.03 24.45
CA TYR A 658 -0.05 17.37 25.86
C TYR A 658 -0.78 18.70 26.06
N ARG A 659 -1.57 18.80 27.12
CA ARG A 659 -2.44 19.97 27.38
C ARG A 659 -2.17 20.64 28.72
N SER A 660 -1.43 19.99 29.60
CA SER A 660 -1.04 20.54 30.89
C SER A 660 0.24 19.88 31.39
N LEU A 661 0.84 20.45 32.43
CA LEU A 661 2.03 19.89 33.09
C LEU A 661 1.71 18.68 33.96
N GLU A 662 0.45 18.50 34.30
CA GLU A 662 -0.09 17.37 35.06
C GLU A 662 -0.40 16.15 34.17
N ASP A 663 -0.04 16.20 32.88
CA ASP A 663 -0.21 15.07 31.98
C ASP A 663 0.60 13.86 32.50
N PRO A 664 -0.05 12.70 32.76
CA PRO A 664 0.61 11.51 33.32
C PRO A 664 1.87 11.08 32.57
N ARG A 665 1.90 11.31 31.25
CA ARG A 665 3.03 10.93 30.40
C ARG A 665 4.32 11.68 30.73
N LEU A 666 4.22 12.92 31.23
CA LEU A 666 5.40 13.67 31.66
C LEU A 666 6.03 13.02 32.90
N PHE A 667 5.22 12.66 33.90
CA PHE A 667 5.68 11.95 35.09
C PHE A 667 6.23 10.56 34.76
N GLU A 668 5.57 9.82 33.86
CA GLU A 668 6.08 8.53 33.38
C GLU A 668 7.48 8.67 32.75
N ASN A 669 7.73 9.74 31.98
CA ASN A 669 9.04 10.02 31.41
C ASN A 669 10.09 10.32 32.50
N GLU A 670 9.71 11.04 33.54
CA GLU A 670 10.59 11.32 34.69
C GLU A 670 10.93 10.05 35.46
N SER A 671 9.95 9.17 35.74
CA SER A 671 10.22 7.87 36.36
C SER A 671 11.15 7.00 35.50
N CYS A 672 11.04 7.08 34.17
CA CYS A 672 11.98 6.41 33.27
C CYS A 672 13.40 6.99 33.39
N MET A 673 13.53 8.31 33.51
CA MET A 673 14.82 8.97 33.73
C MET A 673 15.43 8.61 35.08
N GLU A 674 14.64 8.61 36.16
CA GLU A 674 15.07 8.21 37.50
C GLU A 674 15.59 6.77 37.53
N TRP A 675 14.96 5.86 36.79
CA TRP A 675 15.45 4.49 36.64
C TRP A 675 16.82 4.44 35.95
N ILE A 676 17.04 5.26 34.92
CA ILE A 676 18.34 5.36 34.23
C ILE A 676 19.41 5.94 35.16
N ILE A 677 19.07 6.95 35.97
CA ILE A 677 19.98 7.54 36.97
C ILE A 677 20.35 6.51 38.04
N THR A 678 19.35 5.80 38.58
CA THR A 678 19.57 4.71 39.55
C THR A 678 20.50 3.64 39.00
N TRP A 679 20.35 3.31 37.71
CA TRP A 679 21.26 2.37 37.05
C TRP A 679 22.69 2.92 36.92
N GLU A 680 22.85 4.20 36.59
CA GLU A 680 24.17 4.81 36.55
C GLU A 680 24.84 4.80 37.93
N ASP A 681 24.09 5.10 38.99
CA ASP A 681 24.59 5.13 40.36
C ASP A 681 24.99 3.74 40.87
N ASP A 682 24.20 2.71 40.56
CA ASP A 682 24.57 1.31 40.80
C ASP A 682 25.92 0.97 40.14
N VAL A 683 26.11 1.36 38.87
CA VAL A 683 27.37 1.10 38.16
C VAL A 683 28.54 1.92 38.72
N LYS A 684 28.31 3.17 39.13
CA LYS A 684 29.33 4.02 39.77
C LYS A 684 29.74 3.50 41.14
N SER A 685 28.81 2.89 41.88
CA SER A 685 29.06 2.32 43.21
C SER A 685 30.06 1.15 43.20
N LEU A 686 30.26 0.52 42.03
CA LEU A 686 31.22 -0.56 41.80
C LEU A 686 32.68 -0.07 41.75
N SER A 687 33.09 0.72 42.74
CA SER A 687 34.38 1.40 42.87
C SER A 687 35.59 0.46 42.71
N GLN A 688 35.43 -0.82 43.04
CA GLN A 688 36.43 -1.88 42.88
C GLN A 688 36.83 -2.17 41.43
N LEU A 689 35.97 -1.83 40.46
CA LEU A 689 36.23 -2.05 39.03
C LEU A 689 36.91 -0.83 38.40
N LYS A 690 37.74 -1.08 37.37
CA LYS A 690 38.37 0.01 36.61
C LYS A 690 37.29 0.85 35.90
N PRO A 691 37.47 2.17 35.71
CA PRO A 691 36.49 3.03 35.03
C PRO A 691 36.06 2.50 33.66
N VAL A 692 36.99 1.94 32.88
CA VAL A 692 36.69 1.34 31.57
C VAL A 692 35.72 0.16 31.69
N GLU A 693 35.88 -0.68 32.71
CA GLU A 693 35.01 -1.83 32.95
C GLU A 693 33.64 -1.40 33.48
N ARG A 694 33.60 -0.41 34.38
CA ARG A 694 32.35 0.21 34.84
C ARG A 694 31.57 0.80 33.67
N ASN A 695 32.23 1.57 32.81
CA ASN A 695 31.59 2.21 31.65
C ASN A 695 31.01 1.20 30.64
N LYS A 696 31.46 -0.05 30.62
CA LYS A 696 30.84 -1.10 29.79
C LYS A 696 29.49 -1.58 30.33
N ARG A 697 29.23 -1.40 31.62
CA ARG A 697 28.03 -1.86 32.33
C ARG A 697 26.85 -0.91 32.25
N PHE A 698 27.04 0.25 31.64
CA PHE A 698 26.02 1.28 31.47
C PHE A 698 25.92 1.74 30.01
N LEU A 699 24.86 2.49 29.69
CA LEU A 699 24.72 3.19 28.41
C LEU A 699 25.95 4.05 28.12
N SER A 700 26.24 4.29 26.83
CA SER A 700 27.23 5.32 26.51
C SER A 700 26.79 6.68 27.05
N LEU A 701 27.72 7.48 27.59
CA LEU A 701 27.42 8.80 28.14
C LEU A 701 26.72 9.72 27.12
N LYS A 702 27.08 9.59 25.84
CA LYS A 702 26.43 10.26 24.72
C LYS A 702 24.96 9.88 24.59
N THR A 703 24.63 8.59 24.65
CA THR A 703 23.23 8.12 24.61
C THR A 703 22.44 8.54 25.84
N LYS A 704 23.06 8.53 27.03
CA LYS A 704 22.44 9.04 28.27
C LYS A 704 22.09 10.52 28.13
N PHE A 705 23.05 11.35 27.70
CA PHE A 705 22.86 12.78 27.46
C PHE A 705 21.70 13.03 26.50
N ASP A 706 21.67 12.32 25.36
CA ASP A 706 20.60 12.47 24.38
C ASP A 706 19.22 12.10 24.96
N VAL A 707 19.12 10.99 25.70
CA VAL A 707 17.86 10.56 26.36
C VAL A 707 17.41 11.55 27.43
N MET A 708 18.34 12.10 28.22
CA MET A 708 18.02 13.15 29.19
C MET A 708 17.52 14.42 28.50
N SER A 709 18.13 14.80 27.38
CA SER A 709 17.71 15.98 26.61
C SER A 709 16.28 15.87 26.10
N MET A 710 15.85 14.70 25.61
CA MET A 710 14.47 14.52 25.15
C MET A 710 13.46 14.53 26.28
N ILE A 711 13.81 14.02 27.47
CA ILE A 711 12.89 14.00 28.62
C ILE A 711 12.78 15.39 29.24
N LEU A 712 13.91 15.98 29.64
CA LEU A 712 13.96 17.27 30.32
C LEU A 712 13.60 18.42 29.37
N GLY A 713 14.18 18.43 28.18
CA GLY A 713 13.91 19.46 27.18
C GLY A 713 12.43 19.48 26.76
N PHE A 714 11.81 18.33 26.53
CA PHE A 714 10.39 18.30 26.19
C PHE A 714 9.49 18.79 27.34
N LYS A 715 9.83 18.45 28.60
CA LYS A 715 9.11 18.98 29.78
C LYS A 715 9.25 20.50 29.89
N SER A 716 10.46 21.04 29.70
CA SER A 716 10.73 22.49 29.71
C SER A 716 10.02 23.21 28.55
N TYR A 717 9.94 22.60 27.38
CA TYR A 717 9.15 23.10 26.25
C TYR A 717 7.66 23.19 26.57
N CYS A 718 7.06 22.11 27.11
CA CYS A 718 5.67 22.13 27.57
C CYS A 718 5.43 23.23 28.60
N LYS A 719 6.32 23.37 29.59
CA LYS A 719 6.22 24.41 30.63
C LYS A 719 6.20 25.80 30.04
N THR A 720 7.13 26.09 29.14
CA THR A 720 7.27 27.40 28.51
C THR A 720 6.06 27.71 27.64
N LEU A 721 5.64 26.76 26.79
CA LEU A 721 4.50 26.92 25.90
C LEU A 721 3.19 27.15 26.65
N PHE A 722 2.90 26.35 27.69
CA PHE A 722 1.65 26.48 28.47
C PHE A 722 1.62 27.76 29.32
N SER A 723 2.79 28.21 29.81
CA SER A 723 2.88 29.46 30.56
C SER A 723 2.67 30.67 29.65
N LYS A 724 3.27 30.66 28.46
CA LYS A 724 3.19 31.76 27.50
C LYS A 724 1.84 31.83 26.79
N PHE A 725 1.27 30.66 26.48
CA PHE A 725 -0.02 30.55 25.81
C PHE A 725 -0.92 29.57 26.57
N PRO A 726 -1.64 30.05 27.61
CA PRO A 726 -2.60 29.22 28.34
C PRO A 726 -3.65 28.60 27.41
N GLY A 727 -3.89 27.29 27.56
CA GLY A 727 -4.81 26.52 26.71
C GLY A 727 -4.21 26.03 25.38
N SER A 728 -2.94 26.35 25.10
CA SER A 728 -2.18 25.78 24.00
C SER A 728 -1.93 24.27 24.16
N GLN A 729 -1.43 23.64 23.11
CA GLN A 729 -1.21 22.20 23.05
C GLN A 729 0.21 21.92 22.54
N ALA A 730 0.94 21.06 23.24
CA ALA A 730 2.26 20.62 22.81
C ALA A 730 2.17 19.26 22.11
N HIS A 731 2.74 19.15 20.91
CA HIS A 731 2.77 17.91 20.15
C HIS A 731 4.21 17.40 20.03
N VAL A 732 4.48 16.18 20.49
CA VAL A 732 5.81 15.56 20.31
C VAL A 732 6.14 15.39 18.82
N LEU A 733 5.13 15.12 17.98
CA LEU A 733 5.32 15.00 16.52
C LEU A 733 5.72 16.32 15.82
N LEU A 734 5.67 17.44 16.54
CA LEU A 734 6.19 18.75 16.08
C LEU A 734 7.52 19.10 16.78
N SER A 735 7.98 18.26 17.70
CA SER A 735 9.20 18.41 18.50
C SER A 735 10.17 17.28 18.15
N ASN A 736 10.32 16.99 16.86
CA ASN A 736 11.22 15.95 16.34
C ASN A 736 11.71 16.36 14.94
N GLN A 737 12.72 15.69 14.41
CA GLN A 737 13.29 16.01 13.09
C GLN A 737 12.54 15.38 11.91
N ASP A 738 11.48 14.60 12.13
CA ASP A 738 10.74 13.93 11.05
C ASP A 738 10.25 14.93 9.96
N PRO A 739 9.75 16.15 10.26
CA PRO A 739 9.39 17.13 9.24
C PRO A 739 10.56 17.51 8.31
N LEU A 740 11.76 17.63 8.87
CA LEU A 740 12.96 18.01 8.14
C LEU A 740 13.48 16.82 7.31
N GLU A 741 13.52 15.61 7.87
CA GLU A 741 13.88 14.40 7.12
C GLU A 741 12.92 14.15 5.94
N ASN A 742 11.61 14.38 6.14
CA ASN A 742 10.61 14.28 5.07
C ASN A 742 10.87 15.30 3.98
N PHE A 743 11.21 16.54 4.34
CA PHE A 743 11.59 17.57 3.37
C PHE A 743 12.84 17.18 2.56
N PHE A 744 13.85 16.56 3.19
CA PHE A 744 15.00 16.01 2.47
C PHE A 744 14.58 14.90 1.50
N GLY A 745 13.67 14.02 1.93
CA GLY A 745 13.09 12.99 1.07
C GLY A 745 12.36 13.58 -0.14
N GLU A 746 11.58 14.64 0.06
CA GLU A 746 10.90 15.37 -1.01
C GLU A 746 11.90 15.99 -1.99
N GLN A 747 12.94 16.66 -1.50
CA GLN A 747 13.99 17.24 -2.35
C GLN A 747 14.70 16.18 -3.20
N ARG A 748 15.03 15.01 -2.63
CA ARG A 748 15.63 13.89 -3.37
C ARG A 748 14.66 13.32 -4.42
N ALA A 749 13.37 13.22 -4.09
CA ALA A 749 12.36 12.68 -5.00
C ALA A 749 12.07 13.58 -6.21
N GLN A 750 12.27 14.90 -6.10
CA GLN A 750 11.95 15.86 -7.17
C GLN A 750 12.78 15.69 -8.46
N ASN A 751 13.93 15.03 -8.40
CA ASN A 751 14.84 14.84 -9.55
C ASN A 751 14.81 13.42 -10.14
N GLY A 752 13.77 12.63 -9.83
CA GLY A 752 13.55 11.32 -10.44
C GLY A 752 14.57 10.28 -9.96
N GLN A 753 15.50 9.88 -10.83
CA GLN A 753 16.56 8.90 -10.50
C GLN A 753 17.84 9.55 -9.95
N ALA A 754 17.90 10.88 -9.88
CA ALA A 754 19.01 11.60 -9.27
C ALA A 754 18.77 11.74 -7.76
N ASP A 755 18.98 10.63 -7.04
CA ASP A 755 18.72 10.52 -5.59
C ASP A 755 19.64 11.39 -4.72
N ASN A 756 20.73 11.90 -5.30
CA ASN A 756 21.69 12.81 -4.68
C ASN A 756 21.74 14.11 -5.49
N PRO A 757 20.98 15.15 -5.10
CA PRO A 757 20.98 16.42 -5.81
C PRO A 757 22.29 17.18 -5.59
N THR A 758 22.64 18.05 -6.54
CA THR A 758 23.67 19.09 -6.35
C THR A 758 23.10 20.29 -5.59
N ILE A 759 23.96 21.18 -5.09
CA ILE A 759 23.53 22.41 -4.41
C ILE A 759 22.55 23.26 -5.25
N LEU A 760 22.81 23.39 -6.55
CA LEU A 760 21.91 24.10 -7.47
C LEU A 760 20.54 23.42 -7.58
N GLN A 761 20.50 22.09 -7.52
CA GLN A 761 19.24 21.35 -7.61
C GLN A 761 18.43 21.41 -6.31
N THR A 762 19.10 21.51 -5.15
CA THR A 762 18.43 21.62 -3.84
C THR A 762 17.77 22.99 -3.63
N GLY A 763 18.43 24.10 -4.00
CA GLY A 763 17.88 25.45 -3.86
C GLY A 763 16.77 25.81 -4.85
N ILE A 764 16.43 24.92 -5.78
CA ILE A 764 15.34 25.13 -6.77
C ILE A 764 14.03 24.45 -6.29
N SER A 765 14.01 23.81 -5.12
CA SER A 765 12.87 22.98 -4.68
C SER A 765 11.59 23.76 -4.39
#